data_AF-B8BZX1-F1
#
_entry.id   AF-B8BZX1-F1
#
_cell.length_a   1.000
_cell.length_b   1.000
_cell.length_c   1.000
_cell.angle_alpha   90.00
_cell.angle_beta   90.00
_cell.angle_gamma   90.00
#
_symmetry.space_group_name_H-M   'P 1'
#
loop_
_entity.id
_entity.type
_entity.pdbx_description
1 polymer ?
#
loop_
_entity_poly.entity_id
_entity_poly.type
_entity_poly.pdbx_seq_one_letter_code
_entity_poly.pdbx_strand_id
1 'polypeptide(L)'
;MAPPIVLNVAEKPSVARALAQVFASTPGSRPRPDQRTAAQIFECDNVQFPCLYQQGNGTPANGRNEPHTMITTSVRGHLASQNFGPSFGWTRCAPVALFDAPIDTSYSEDMEPLERMLRQLSQRASALILWLDCDREGEAISDEVRAVCLKGNPRLGTMNRIYRAKFSTVLPGEIERALRTLGRVNENFVAAVQARSEHDLRVGAAFTRFQTLRLQKKFDGFGERGVISYGPCQFPTLGFVVERWARIETFVPEDFWFIEMTIRLNEDGSVSRSIRLNWKRVRLYDRVMTIALYDACLEAGAAVIVSLTGRPKNKWRPIPLATVELQKRASKYLRIGSEELMQKAEELYQQGFISYPRTETEKFRPEFDHHALIQSFQAVQGEFGNYATSLLSNSNFQNPRAGQNDDNAHPPITPAKAVDPQTIADPIQRKVYTLVVKHYLACCSRDAVGRETELTLKIASEEFVAKGLMILERNWLEIYQPFERWSTGQGELPKVRVGSRIVPTTLVMNEGQTSAPTPISEVELISLMDRNGIGTDATIAQHITTICEREYAKKDQNQRFHPTKLGIALVEGYNSMGYQLNKPDLRREMEAECSAVAAGRKTKDQILGPVIAKMLHCFRTANAEVEKLDTAVARHFDKLGSNRNNEYSVLQADFSVCGTCNRMMTLKEQRN
;
A
#
# COMPACT_ATOMS: atom_id res chain seq x y z
N MET A 1 52.02 -4.59 -1.16
CA MET A 1 50.91 -5.01 -0.28
C MET A 1 49.71 -5.31 -1.14
N ALA A 2 48.91 -6.31 -0.79
CA ALA A 2 47.60 -6.50 -1.43
C ALA A 2 46.74 -5.26 -1.13
N PRO A 3 45.93 -4.77 -2.09
CA PRO A 3 45.03 -3.65 -1.84
C PRO A 3 44.03 -3.99 -0.72
N PRO A 4 43.60 -3.01 0.09
CA PRO A 4 42.58 -3.22 1.11
C PRO A 4 41.28 -3.73 0.50
N ILE A 5 40.65 -4.69 1.18
CA ILE A 5 39.40 -5.31 0.75
C ILE A 5 38.21 -4.53 1.35
N VAL A 6 37.24 -4.19 0.52
CA VAL A 6 35.97 -3.59 0.96
C VAL A 6 34.85 -4.58 0.66
N LEU A 7 34.13 -5.00 1.71
CA LEU A 7 32.95 -5.85 1.58
C LEU A 7 31.72 -4.96 1.33
N ASN A 8 30.96 -5.28 0.29
CA ASN A 8 29.75 -4.59 -0.12
C ASN A 8 28.60 -5.59 -0.07
N VAL A 9 27.57 -5.28 0.72
CA VAL A 9 26.41 -6.18 0.89
C VAL A 9 25.14 -5.45 0.47
N ALA A 10 24.50 -5.94 -0.59
CA ALA A 10 23.20 -5.44 -1.05
C ALA A 10 22.04 -6.26 -0.48
N GLU A 11 20.82 -5.74 -0.56
CA GLU A 11 19.64 -6.48 -0.11
C GLU A 11 19.27 -7.66 -1.03
N LYS A 12 19.58 -7.55 -2.33
CA LYS A 12 19.14 -8.49 -3.36
C LYS A 12 20.23 -8.77 -4.42
N PRO A 13 20.20 -9.97 -5.04
CA PRO A 13 21.07 -10.38 -6.14
C PRO A 13 21.25 -9.37 -7.28
N SER A 14 20.14 -8.79 -7.73
CA SER A 14 20.08 -7.86 -8.86
C SER A 14 20.84 -6.57 -8.56
N VAL A 15 20.65 -6.03 -7.35
CA VAL A 15 21.34 -4.83 -6.86
C VAL A 15 22.84 -5.10 -6.72
N ALA A 16 23.25 -6.22 -6.13
CA ALA A 16 24.66 -6.61 -6.05
C ALA A 16 25.32 -6.69 -7.43
N ARG A 17 24.61 -7.22 -8.43
CA ARG A 17 25.10 -7.28 -9.82
C ARG A 17 25.26 -5.89 -10.44
N ALA A 18 24.30 -4.99 -10.22
CA ALA A 18 24.38 -3.61 -10.70
C ALA A 18 25.59 -2.87 -10.08
N LEU A 19 25.80 -3.02 -8.77
CA LEU A 19 26.99 -2.47 -8.08
C LEU A 19 28.28 -3.03 -8.68
N ALA A 20 28.37 -4.35 -8.86
CA ALA A 20 29.54 -5.00 -9.42
C ALA A 20 29.84 -4.50 -10.86
N GLN A 21 28.82 -4.25 -11.67
CA GLN A 21 28.97 -3.68 -13.01
C GLN A 21 29.53 -2.26 -12.97
N VAL A 22 29.06 -1.41 -12.05
CA VAL A 22 29.61 -0.05 -11.87
C VAL A 22 31.08 -0.12 -11.44
N PHE A 23 31.41 -0.99 -10.48
CA PHE A 23 32.80 -1.18 -10.06
C PHE A 23 33.69 -1.68 -11.21
N ALA A 24 33.21 -2.61 -12.02
CA ALA A 24 33.92 -3.12 -13.20
C ALA A 24 34.05 -2.12 -14.36
N SER A 25 33.18 -1.11 -14.42
CA SER A 25 33.28 0.00 -15.39
C SER A 25 34.25 1.10 -14.96
N THR A 26 34.74 1.06 -13.71
CA THR A 26 35.69 2.07 -13.22
C THR A 26 37.01 1.95 -13.97
N PRO A 27 37.59 3.07 -14.49
CA PRO A 27 38.85 3.04 -15.22
C PRO A 27 39.97 2.36 -14.42
N GLY A 28 40.65 1.39 -15.05
CA GLY A 28 41.74 0.63 -14.44
C GLY A 28 41.30 -0.55 -13.56
N SER A 29 40.00 -0.73 -13.31
CA SER A 29 39.49 -1.89 -12.57
C SER A 29 39.74 -3.20 -13.32
N ARG A 30 39.82 -4.30 -12.57
CA ARG A 30 40.05 -5.66 -13.07
C ARG A 30 39.00 -6.59 -12.47
N PRO A 31 37.84 -6.79 -13.14
CA PRO A 31 36.86 -7.75 -12.69
C PRO A 31 37.45 -9.16 -12.73
N ARG A 32 37.24 -9.93 -11.67
CA ARG A 32 37.63 -11.35 -11.66
C ARG A 32 36.54 -12.20 -12.32
N PRO A 33 36.90 -13.34 -12.93
CA PRO A 33 35.91 -14.26 -13.48
C PRO A 33 34.88 -14.64 -12.41
N ASP A 34 33.60 -14.56 -12.76
CA ASP A 34 32.50 -15.00 -11.91
C ASP A 34 32.69 -16.48 -11.61
N GLN A 35 33.18 -16.80 -10.41
CA GLN A 35 33.06 -18.15 -9.89
C GLN A 35 31.57 -18.34 -9.67
N ARG A 36 30.90 -19.04 -10.60
CA ARG A 36 29.47 -19.42 -10.53
C ARG A 36 29.17 -20.19 -9.24
N THR A 37 29.15 -19.47 -8.14
CA THR A 37 28.88 -19.95 -6.80
C THR A 37 27.43 -19.64 -6.51
N ALA A 38 26.73 -20.53 -5.81
CA ALA A 38 25.37 -20.28 -5.36
C ALA A 38 25.23 -19.00 -4.51
N ALA A 39 26.35 -18.46 -4.01
CA ALA A 39 26.47 -17.29 -3.14
C ALA A 39 26.55 -15.93 -3.86
N GLN A 40 26.63 -15.88 -5.21
CA GLN A 40 26.64 -14.63 -6.00
C GLN A 40 27.66 -13.61 -5.49
N ILE A 41 28.93 -14.00 -5.45
CA ILE A 41 30.04 -13.16 -5.00
C ILE A 41 30.72 -12.57 -6.24
N PHE A 42 30.77 -11.25 -6.34
CA PHE A 42 31.43 -10.51 -7.41
C PHE A 42 32.68 -9.83 -6.87
N GLU A 43 33.85 -10.17 -7.42
CA GLU A 43 35.12 -9.56 -7.04
C GLU A 43 35.63 -8.64 -8.15
N CYS A 44 36.00 -7.41 -7.79
CA CYS A 44 36.61 -6.45 -8.70
C CYS A 44 37.85 -5.84 -8.04
N ASP A 45 39.01 -6.07 -8.65
CA ASP A 45 40.28 -5.52 -8.19
C ASP A 45 40.53 -4.13 -8.78
N ASN A 46 41.40 -3.36 -8.11
CA ASN A 46 41.91 -2.08 -8.61
C ASN A 46 40.80 -1.04 -8.87
N VAL A 47 39.70 -1.12 -8.12
CA VAL A 47 38.66 -0.09 -8.16
C VAL A 47 39.20 1.14 -7.45
N GLN A 48 39.31 2.24 -8.17
CA GLN A 48 39.72 3.52 -7.59
C GLN A 48 38.58 4.09 -6.78
N PHE A 49 38.74 4.03 -5.47
CA PHE A 49 37.72 4.43 -4.52
C PHE A 49 38.08 5.82 -3.96
N PRO A 50 37.14 6.79 -3.89
CA PRO A 50 37.37 8.05 -3.20
C PRO A 50 37.71 7.72 -1.75
N CYS A 51 38.94 7.96 -1.29
CA CYS A 51 39.44 7.32 -0.07
C CYS A 51 38.43 7.42 1.10
N LEU A 52 37.96 6.25 1.58
CA LEU A 52 36.92 6.10 2.63
C LEU A 52 37.18 6.92 3.90
N TYR A 53 38.44 7.32 4.11
CA TYR A 53 38.95 8.02 5.28
C TYR A 53 38.63 9.53 5.31
N GLN A 54 37.92 10.06 4.31
CA GLN A 54 37.77 11.51 4.11
C GLN A 54 36.71 12.25 4.93
N GLN A 55 35.92 11.58 5.78
CA GLN A 55 34.89 12.29 6.55
C GLN A 55 35.33 12.55 8.01
N GLY A 56 36.27 13.49 8.15
CA GLY A 56 36.71 14.01 9.45
C GLY A 56 37.99 14.86 9.49
N ASN A 57 38.22 15.73 8.49
CA ASN A 57 39.18 16.86 8.45
C ASN A 57 40.64 16.64 7.99
N GLY A 58 40.86 16.19 6.76
CA GLY A 58 42.15 16.44 6.09
C GLY A 58 42.19 15.86 4.68
N THR A 59 42.62 16.68 3.71
CA THR A 59 43.17 16.16 2.44
C THR A 59 44.16 15.04 2.74
N PRO A 60 44.28 13.99 1.91
CA PRO A 60 45.45 13.15 2.01
C PRO A 60 46.65 14.09 1.88
N ALA A 61 47.74 13.84 2.59
CA ALA A 61 48.98 14.59 2.36
C ALA A 61 49.34 14.65 0.85
N ASN A 62 48.79 13.72 0.04
CA ASN A 62 49.10 13.51 -1.36
C ASN A 62 47.90 13.47 -2.36
N GLY A 63 46.63 13.67 -1.95
CA GLY A 63 45.48 13.78 -2.88
C GLY A 63 45.12 12.59 -3.79
N ARG A 64 45.56 11.35 -3.54
CA ARG A 64 45.40 10.22 -4.47
C ARG A 64 44.32 9.20 -4.03
N ASN A 65 43.49 8.76 -5.00
CA ASN A 65 42.63 7.59 -4.85
C ASN A 65 43.48 6.33 -4.66
N GLU A 66 43.20 5.55 -3.62
CA GLU A 66 43.87 4.27 -3.40
C GLU A 66 43.09 3.13 -4.09
N PRO A 67 43.80 2.17 -4.71
CA PRO A 67 43.16 1.02 -5.32
C PRO A 67 42.65 0.06 -4.23
N HIS A 68 41.39 -0.36 -4.35
CA HIS A 68 40.74 -1.31 -3.45
C HIS A 68 40.31 -2.58 -4.21
N THR A 69 40.19 -3.69 -3.49
CA THR A 69 39.47 -4.88 -3.97
C THR A 69 38.04 -4.80 -3.42
N MET A 70 37.06 -4.68 -4.31
CA MET A 70 35.64 -4.67 -3.97
C MET A 70 35.10 -6.09 -4.04
N ILE A 71 34.67 -6.63 -2.91
CA ILE A 71 33.91 -7.88 -2.84
C ILE A 71 32.45 -7.50 -2.65
N THR A 72 31.60 -7.85 -3.61
CA THR A 72 30.18 -7.53 -3.61
C THR A 72 29.35 -8.80 -3.52
N THR A 73 28.39 -8.82 -2.61
CA THR A 73 27.43 -9.91 -2.46
C THR A 73 26.08 -9.33 -2.03
N SER A 74 25.09 -10.18 -1.78
CA SER A 74 23.78 -9.76 -1.32
C SER A 74 23.18 -10.73 -0.32
N VAL A 75 22.24 -10.22 0.47
CA VAL A 75 21.29 -11.04 1.23
C VAL A 75 20.03 -11.34 0.39
N ARG A 76 18.99 -11.87 1.03
CA ARG A 76 17.67 -12.11 0.43
C ARG A 76 16.58 -11.68 1.40
N GLY A 77 16.57 -10.40 1.76
CA GLY A 77 15.77 -9.87 2.86
C GLY A 77 16.40 -10.13 4.23
N HIS A 78 15.57 -10.23 5.27
CA HIS A 78 16.00 -10.50 6.64
C HIS A 78 16.80 -11.82 6.75
N LEU A 79 17.93 -11.75 7.45
CA LEU A 79 18.77 -12.89 7.81
C LEU A 79 18.28 -13.58 9.07
N ALA A 80 17.74 -12.79 9.99
CA ALA A 80 17.33 -13.24 11.30
C ALA A 80 15.81 -13.27 11.44
N SER A 81 15.34 -14.17 12.29
CA SER A 81 13.96 -14.28 12.74
C SER A 81 13.90 -14.11 14.25
N GLN A 82 12.88 -13.42 14.73
CA GLN A 82 12.60 -13.28 16.15
C GLN A 82 11.53 -14.30 16.54
N ASN A 83 11.82 -15.10 17.56
CA ASN A 83 10.92 -16.13 18.06
C ASN A 83 10.98 -16.25 19.57
N PHE A 84 9.97 -16.84 20.17
CA PHE A 84 10.03 -17.22 21.58
C PHE A 84 10.82 -18.52 21.75
N GLY A 85 11.57 -18.63 22.85
CA GLY A 85 12.34 -19.84 23.15
C GLY A 85 11.47 -21.10 23.29
N PRO A 86 12.06 -22.31 23.22
CA PRO A 86 11.32 -23.58 23.20
C PRO A 86 10.38 -23.83 24.38
N SER A 87 10.65 -23.24 25.55
CA SER A 87 9.79 -23.29 26.74
C SER A 87 8.43 -22.62 26.52
N PHE A 88 8.34 -21.69 25.58
CA PHE A 88 7.12 -20.96 25.21
C PHE A 88 6.46 -21.54 23.95
N GLY A 89 6.57 -22.84 23.73
CA GLY A 89 5.85 -23.55 22.67
C GLY A 89 4.31 -23.48 22.83
N TRP A 90 3.57 -23.78 21.76
CA TRP A 90 2.11 -23.63 21.69
C TRP A 90 1.34 -24.36 22.80
N THR A 91 1.82 -25.52 23.24
CA THR A 91 1.22 -26.34 24.30
C THR A 91 1.97 -26.26 25.63
N ARG A 92 3.04 -25.46 25.69
CA ARG A 92 3.96 -25.40 26.84
C ARG A 92 3.74 -24.20 27.74
N CYS A 93 3.04 -23.17 27.27
CA CYS A 93 2.71 -21.99 28.05
C CYS A 93 1.29 -21.48 27.73
N ALA A 94 0.69 -20.76 28.68
CA ALA A 94 -0.54 -20.03 28.41
C ALA A 94 -0.25 -18.87 27.44
N PRO A 95 -1.13 -18.54 26.48
CA PRO A 95 -0.86 -17.47 25.52
C PRO A 95 -0.60 -16.09 26.15
N VAL A 96 -1.17 -15.81 27.32
CA VAL A 96 -0.91 -14.57 28.09
C VAL A 96 0.56 -14.42 28.50
N ALA A 97 1.30 -15.52 28.68
CA ALA A 97 2.71 -15.46 29.07
C ALA A 97 3.61 -14.90 27.96
N LEU A 98 3.14 -14.87 26.70
CA LEU A 98 3.90 -14.37 25.56
C LEU A 98 4.08 -12.86 25.56
N PHE A 99 3.28 -12.13 26.34
CA PHE A 99 3.45 -10.68 26.50
C PHE A 99 4.77 -10.34 27.20
N ASP A 100 5.24 -11.19 28.11
CA ASP A 100 6.46 -10.97 28.90
C ASP A 100 7.60 -11.96 28.56
N ALA A 101 7.34 -12.95 27.70
CA ALA A 101 8.31 -13.97 27.34
C ALA A 101 9.57 -13.36 26.69
N PRO A 102 10.77 -13.89 26.97
CA PRO A 102 11.99 -13.51 26.27
C PRO A 102 11.88 -13.90 24.79
N ILE A 103 12.42 -13.02 23.93
CA ILE A 103 12.49 -13.21 22.49
C ILE A 103 13.94 -13.53 22.13
N ASP A 104 14.13 -14.66 21.48
CA ASP A 104 15.40 -15.10 20.93
C ASP A 104 15.49 -14.68 19.46
N THR A 105 16.69 -14.31 19.03
CA THR A 105 16.98 -14.04 17.62
C THR A 105 17.74 -15.23 17.05
N SER A 106 17.17 -15.86 16.03
CA SER A 106 17.76 -17.04 15.36
C SER A 106 17.80 -16.84 13.86
N TYR A 107 18.86 -17.35 13.21
CA TYR A 107 18.92 -17.45 11.76
C TYR A 107 18.12 -18.69 11.33
N SER A 108 17.29 -18.56 10.30
CA SER A 108 16.58 -19.71 9.75
C SER A 108 17.55 -20.64 9.03
N GLU A 109 17.22 -21.94 8.93
CA GLU A 109 18.10 -22.97 8.34
C GLU A 109 18.54 -22.62 6.91
N ASP A 110 17.66 -21.95 6.14
CA ASP A 110 17.93 -21.48 4.78
C ASP A 110 18.88 -20.28 4.72
N MET A 111 19.00 -19.52 5.80
CA MET A 111 19.87 -18.34 5.91
C MET A 111 21.23 -18.64 6.57
N GLU A 112 21.40 -19.79 7.24
CA GLU A 112 22.69 -20.18 7.85
C GLU A 112 23.87 -20.24 6.86
N PRO A 113 23.72 -20.73 5.60
CA PRO A 113 24.82 -20.69 4.62
C PRO A 113 25.22 -19.25 4.29
N LEU A 114 24.25 -18.34 4.23
CA LEU A 114 24.44 -16.94 3.93
C LEU A 114 25.12 -16.20 5.10
N GLU A 115 24.70 -16.48 6.34
CA GLU A 115 25.38 -16.00 7.56
C GLU A 115 26.86 -16.41 7.57
N ARG A 116 27.13 -17.70 7.34
CA ARG A 116 28.51 -18.22 7.33
C ARG A 116 29.36 -17.56 6.25
N MET A 117 28.80 -17.36 5.06
CA MET A 117 29.47 -16.67 3.96
C MET A 117 29.82 -15.23 4.33
N LEU A 118 28.86 -14.46 4.85
CA LEU A 118 29.10 -13.08 5.29
C LEU A 118 30.15 -13.01 6.39
N ARG A 119 30.11 -13.94 7.35
CA ARG A 119 31.11 -14.05 8.42
C ARG A 119 32.50 -14.31 7.85
N GLN A 120 32.64 -15.25 6.92
CA GLN A 120 33.93 -15.56 6.27
C GLN A 120 34.47 -14.38 5.46
N LEU A 121 33.63 -13.72 4.65
CA LEU A 121 34.06 -12.55 3.86
C LEU A 121 34.50 -11.40 4.77
N SER A 122 33.81 -11.18 5.89
CA SER A 122 34.11 -10.09 6.83
C SER A 122 35.50 -10.21 7.49
N GLN A 123 36.02 -11.44 7.68
CA GLN A 123 37.33 -11.68 8.30
C GLN A 123 38.49 -11.02 7.54
N ARG A 124 38.35 -10.89 6.21
CA ARG A 124 39.37 -10.30 5.32
C ARG A 124 39.08 -8.84 4.99
N ALA A 125 37.90 -8.34 5.35
CA ALA A 125 37.46 -7.00 5.00
C ALA A 125 38.16 -5.94 5.86
N SER A 126 38.65 -4.89 5.20
CA SER A 126 39.16 -3.68 5.82
C SER A 126 38.05 -2.68 6.12
N ALA A 127 36.94 -2.72 5.38
CA ALA A 127 35.73 -1.94 5.58
C ALA A 127 34.49 -2.70 5.08
N LEU A 128 33.32 -2.32 5.59
CA LEU A 128 32.00 -2.81 5.17
C LEU A 128 31.15 -1.64 4.67
N ILE A 129 30.55 -1.76 3.48
CA ILE A 129 29.57 -0.82 2.94
C ILE A 129 28.23 -1.55 2.77
N LEU A 130 27.20 -1.01 3.39
CA LEU A 130 25.84 -1.52 3.39
C LEU A 130 25.05 -0.83 2.26
N TRP A 131 24.58 -1.64 1.31
CA TRP A 131 23.87 -1.25 0.08
C TRP A 131 22.45 -1.80 0.06
N LEU A 132 21.80 -1.84 1.22
CA LEU A 132 20.42 -2.29 1.33
C LEU A 132 19.46 -1.18 0.90
N ASP A 133 18.20 -1.52 0.62
CA ASP A 133 17.24 -0.51 0.16
C ASP A 133 17.09 0.59 1.24
N CYS A 134 16.83 1.84 0.83
CA CYS A 134 16.95 3.00 1.74
C CYS A 134 15.66 3.33 2.50
N ASP A 135 14.92 2.31 2.92
CA ASP A 135 13.76 2.41 3.79
C ASP A 135 14.06 1.92 5.22
N ARG A 136 13.02 1.87 6.07
CA ARG A 136 13.18 1.42 7.46
C ARG A 136 13.57 -0.07 7.54
N GLU A 137 12.99 -0.92 6.69
CA GLU A 137 13.28 -2.35 6.65
C GLU A 137 14.73 -2.60 6.21
N GLY A 138 15.20 -1.93 5.17
CA GLY A 138 16.58 -2.03 4.69
C GLY A 138 17.61 -1.54 5.72
N GLU A 139 17.28 -0.57 6.57
CA GLU A 139 18.11 -0.22 7.74
C GLU A 139 18.13 -1.34 8.80
N ALA A 140 17.00 -1.98 9.07
CA ALA A 140 16.96 -3.13 10.00
C ALA A 140 17.78 -4.32 9.48
N ILE A 141 17.67 -4.65 8.19
CA ILE A 141 18.49 -5.69 7.57
C ILE A 141 19.97 -5.26 7.53
N SER A 142 20.25 -3.96 7.40
CA SER A 142 21.61 -3.42 7.49
C SER A 142 22.24 -3.70 8.85
N ASP A 143 21.45 -3.58 9.93
CA ASP A 143 21.87 -3.95 11.28
C ASP A 143 22.12 -5.46 11.43
N GLU A 144 21.28 -6.31 10.84
CA GLU A 144 21.49 -7.76 10.87
C GLU A 144 22.80 -8.17 10.17
N VAL A 145 23.06 -7.62 8.98
CA VAL A 145 24.32 -7.83 8.24
C VAL A 145 25.50 -7.32 9.07
N ARG A 146 25.38 -6.11 9.64
CA ARG A 146 26.38 -5.52 10.54
C ARG A 146 26.71 -6.45 11.70
N ALA A 147 25.69 -7.00 12.38
CA ALA A 147 25.87 -7.90 13.51
C ALA A 147 26.61 -9.18 13.11
N VAL A 148 26.27 -9.78 11.97
CA VAL A 148 26.95 -10.97 11.45
C VAL A 148 28.42 -10.68 11.11
N CYS A 149 28.68 -9.58 10.40
CA CYS A 149 30.05 -9.22 10.02
C CYS A 149 30.92 -8.83 11.24
N LEU A 150 30.34 -8.20 12.26
CA LEU A 150 31.06 -7.89 13.50
C LEU A 150 31.45 -9.14 14.30
N LYS A 151 30.65 -10.21 14.27
CA LYS A 151 31.04 -11.52 14.84
C LYS A 151 32.26 -12.10 14.12
N GLY A 152 32.37 -11.92 12.81
CA GLY A 152 33.51 -12.38 12.02
C GLY A 152 34.76 -11.49 12.14
N ASN A 153 34.57 -10.17 12.28
CA ASN A 153 35.65 -9.20 12.38
C ASN A 153 35.27 -7.99 13.25
N PRO A 154 35.49 -8.06 14.58
CA PRO A 154 35.18 -6.96 15.50
C PRO A 154 35.92 -5.65 15.21
N ARG A 155 37.05 -5.71 14.49
CA ARG A 155 37.87 -4.52 14.15
C ARG A 155 37.11 -3.54 13.25
N LEU A 156 36.13 -4.03 12.46
CA LEU A 156 35.27 -3.16 11.66
C LEU A 156 34.51 -2.16 12.53
N GLY A 157 34.05 -2.59 13.71
CA GLY A 157 33.39 -1.74 14.69
C GLY A 157 34.36 -0.83 15.43
N THR A 158 35.43 -1.39 16.00
CA THR A 158 36.38 -0.60 16.81
C THR A 158 37.12 0.47 15.99
N MET A 159 37.33 0.24 14.69
CA MET A 159 37.91 1.24 13.77
C MET A 159 36.86 2.12 13.06
N ASN A 160 35.57 1.96 13.37
CA ASN A 160 34.46 2.70 12.78
C ASN A 160 34.42 2.62 11.23
N ARG A 161 34.63 1.42 10.68
CA ARG A 161 34.74 1.14 9.22
C ARG A 161 33.51 0.45 8.63
N ILE A 162 32.34 0.72 9.21
CA ILE A 162 31.03 0.27 8.70
C ILE A 162 30.26 1.48 8.19
N TYR A 163 29.96 1.47 6.89
CA TYR A 163 29.38 2.59 6.17
C TYR A 163 28.03 2.21 5.58
N ARG A 164 27.18 3.21 5.38
CA ARG A 164 25.85 3.07 4.78
C ARG A 164 25.76 3.91 3.51
N ALA A 165 25.55 3.27 2.37
CA ALA A 165 25.34 3.95 1.10
C ALA A 165 23.87 4.37 0.95
N LYS A 166 23.59 5.60 0.48
CA LYS A 166 22.21 6.10 0.26
C LYS A 166 21.94 6.36 -1.21
N PHE A 167 20.95 5.66 -1.76
CA PHE A 167 20.60 5.69 -3.18
C PHE A 167 19.08 5.51 -3.36
N SER A 168 18.55 5.98 -4.49
CA SER A 168 17.13 5.82 -4.84
C SER A 168 16.91 5.18 -6.21
N THR A 169 17.99 4.94 -6.95
CA THR A 169 18.01 4.17 -8.19
C THR A 169 19.32 3.37 -8.24
N VAL A 170 19.35 2.29 -9.02
CA VAL A 170 20.56 1.48 -9.25
C VAL A 170 21.38 1.96 -10.46
N LEU A 171 21.22 3.22 -10.87
CA LEU A 171 21.95 3.79 -11.99
C LEU A 171 23.42 4.09 -11.62
N PRO A 172 24.36 3.99 -12.58
CA PRO A 172 25.79 4.22 -12.31
C PRO A 172 26.09 5.55 -11.60
N GLY A 173 25.50 6.66 -12.08
CA GLY A 173 25.71 7.97 -11.47
C GLY A 173 25.23 8.07 -10.01
N GLU A 174 24.13 7.40 -9.66
CA GLU A 174 23.62 7.38 -8.28
C GLU A 174 24.50 6.51 -7.36
N ILE A 175 25.00 5.38 -7.85
CA ILE A 175 25.93 4.51 -7.12
C ILE A 175 27.25 5.26 -6.86
N GLU A 176 27.80 5.94 -7.87
CA GLU A 176 29.00 6.76 -7.73
C GLU A 176 28.82 7.91 -6.73
N ARG A 177 27.65 8.59 -6.77
CA ARG A 177 27.30 9.63 -5.79
C ARG A 177 27.23 9.05 -4.37
N ALA A 178 26.58 7.90 -4.20
CA ALA A 178 26.43 7.24 -2.92
C ALA A 178 27.80 6.87 -2.31
N LEU A 179 28.74 6.41 -3.14
CA LEU A 179 30.12 6.13 -2.72
C LEU A 179 30.87 7.35 -2.19
N ARG A 180 30.62 8.54 -2.75
CA ARG A 180 31.25 9.80 -2.31
C ARG A 180 30.61 10.37 -1.04
N THR A 181 29.42 9.92 -0.69
CA THR A 181 28.58 10.50 0.38
C THR A 181 28.10 9.46 1.39
N LEU A 182 28.94 8.45 1.66
CA LEU A 182 28.64 7.39 2.61
C LEU A 182 28.31 7.94 4.00
N GLY A 183 27.25 7.41 4.59
CA GLY A 183 26.83 7.73 5.95
C GLY A 183 27.03 6.56 6.91
N ARG A 184 26.22 6.55 7.97
CA ARG A 184 26.13 5.48 8.97
C ARG A 184 24.71 4.91 8.99
N VAL A 185 24.57 3.72 9.56
CA VAL A 185 23.27 3.09 9.83
C VAL A 185 22.44 4.01 10.72
N ASN A 186 21.16 4.12 10.42
CA ASN A 186 20.24 4.93 11.20
C ASN A 186 19.63 4.10 12.35
N GLU A 187 20.22 4.21 13.54
CA GLU A 187 19.79 3.46 14.73
C GLU A 187 18.31 3.70 15.10
N ASN A 188 17.76 4.88 14.80
CA ASN A 188 16.37 5.19 15.07
C ASN A 188 15.42 4.40 14.15
N PHE A 189 15.80 4.19 12.89
CA PHE A 189 15.02 3.37 11.96
C PHE A 189 15.06 1.89 12.37
N VAL A 190 16.26 1.40 12.72
CA VAL A 190 16.44 0.05 13.26
C VAL A 190 15.56 -0.16 14.50
N ALA A 191 15.61 0.77 15.47
CA ALA A 191 14.82 0.71 16.69
C ALA A 191 13.31 0.72 16.43
N ALA A 192 12.84 1.50 15.45
CA ALA A 192 11.43 1.57 15.08
C ALA A 192 10.92 0.26 14.49
N VAL A 193 11.69 -0.37 13.59
CA VAL A 193 11.36 -1.69 13.02
C VAL A 193 11.37 -2.76 14.10
N GLN A 194 12.41 -2.79 14.94
CA GLN A 194 12.49 -3.75 16.04
C GLN A 194 11.32 -3.60 17.04
N ALA A 195 10.88 -2.38 17.34
CA ALA A 195 9.71 -2.15 18.18
C ALA A 195 8.43 -2.69 17.53
N ARG A 196 8.24 -2.44 16.24
CA ARG A 196 7.09 -2.94 15.45
C ARG A 196 7.08 -4.47 15.42
N SER A 197 8.20 -5.09 15.08
CA SER A 197 8.35 -6.54 14.98
C SER A 197 8.10 -7.24 16.32
N GLU A 198 8.65 -6.69 17.41
CA GLU A 198 8.44 -7.24 18.75
C GLU A 198 6.98 -7.14 19.19
N HIS A 199 6.33 -5.99 18.99
CA HIS A 199 4.91 -5.81 19.26
C HIS A 199 4.06 -6.80 18.45
N ASP A 200 4.29 -6.87 17.14
CA ASP A 200 3.49 -7.71 16.23
C ASP A 200 3.68 -9.20 16.55
N LEU A 201 4.89 -9.63 16.93
CA LEU A 201 5.17 -10.99 17.39
C LEU A 201 4.42 -11.32 18.69
N ARG A 202 4.54 -10.48 19.73
CA ARG A 202 3.91 -10.71 21.04
C ARG A 202 2.39 -10.77 20.91
N VAL A 203 1.81 -9.73 20.33
CA VAL A 203 0.35 -9.60 20.18
C VAL A 203 -0.18 -10.65 19.23
N GLY A 204 0.46 -10.80 18.06
CA GLY A 204 0.04 -11.75 17.04
C GLY A 204 0.08 -13.18 17.56
N ALA A 205 1.17 -13.61 18.21
CA ALA A 205 1.28 -14.95 18.75
C ALA A 205 0.28 -15.21 19.88
N ALA A 206 0.11 -14.26 20.82
CA ALA A 206 -0.82 -14.43 21.94
C ALA A 206 -2.27 -14.64 21.47
N PHE A 207 -2.80 -13.72 20.64
CA PHE A 207 -4.17 -13.82 20.16
C PHE A 207 -4.35 -14.99 19.17
N THR A 208 -3.38 -15.25 18.29
CA THR A 208 -3.42 -16.40 17.36
C THR A 208 -3.54 -17.72 18.11
N ARG A 209 -2.67 -17.94 19.12
CA ARG A 209 -2.70 -19.19 19.90
C ARG A 209 -3.97 -19.31 20.71
N PHE A 210 -4.40 -18.21 21.34
CA PHE A 210 -5.65 -18.16 22.08
C PHE A 210 -6.85 -18.62 21.24
N GLN A 211 -7.08 -17.99 20.08
CA GLN A 211 -8.25 -18.31 19.26
C GLN A 211 -8.09 -19.65 18.53
N THR A 212 -6.89 -20.00 18.05
CA THR A 212 -6.66 -21.28 17.36
C THR A 212 -6.92 -22.46 18.29
N LEU A 213 -6.25 -22.49 19.45
CA LEU A 213 -6.40 -23.58 20.41
C LEU A 213 -7.82 -23.68 20.96
N ARG A 214 -8.52 -22.55 21.06
CA ARG A 214 -9.91 -22.50 21.52
C ARG A 214 -10.85 -23.11 20.48
N LEU A 215 -10.81 -22.61 19.25
CA LEU A 215 -11.77 -22.97 18.21
C LEU A 215 -11.57 -24.39 17.70
N GLN A 216 -10.31 -24.87 17.59
CA GLN A 216 -10.00 -26.27 17.24
C GLN A 216 -10.60 -27.28 18.23
N LYS A 217 -10.71 -26.92 19.51
CA LYS A 217 -11.30 -27.79 20.54
C LYS A 217 -12.83 -27.74 20.58
N LYS A 218 -13.46 -26.78 19.90
CA LYS A 218 -14.89 -26.48 20.04
C LYS A 218 -15.73 -26.65 18.78
N PHE A 219 -15.13 -26.58 17.59
CA PHE A 219 -15.88 -26.57 16.33
C PHE A 219 -15.31 -27.59 15.33
N ASP A 220 -16.20 -28.25 14.58
CA ASP A 220 -15.83 -29.23 13.55
C ASP A 220 -15.06 -28.53 12.40
N GLY A 221 -14.12 -29.24 11.78
CA GLY A 221 -13.30 -28.74 10.65
C GLY A 221 -12.21 -27.73 11.00
N PHE A 222 -12.19 -27.17 12.22
CA PHE A 222 -11.14 -26.22 12.62
C PHE A 222 -9.78 -26.88 12.88
N GLY A 223 -9.76 -28.15 13.28
CA GLY A 223 -8.52 -28.92 13.40
C GLY A 223 -7.79 -29.06 12.06
N GLU A 224 -8.54 -29.30 10.98
CA GLU A 224 -8.02 -29.44 9.62
C GLU A 224 -7.69 -28.08 8.97
N ARG A 225 -8.44 -27.02 9.33
CA ARG A 225 -8.20 -25.65 8.86
C ARG A 225 -6.86 -25.08 9.34
N GLY A 226 -6.25 -25.65 10.38
CA GLY A 226 -4.95 -25.22 10.89
C GLY A 226 -5.02 -23.92 11.70
N VAL A 227 -4.08 -23.00 11.46
CA VAL A 227 -3.87 -21.80 12.28
C VAL A 227 -4.85 -20.69 11.93
N ILE A 228 -5.55 -20.19 12.96
CA ILE A 228 -6.44 -19.04 12.87
C ILE A 228 -5.65 -17.83 13.41
N SER A 229 -5.02 -17.09 12.51
CA SER A 229 -4.15 -15.96 12.84
C SER A 229 -4.90 -14.72 13.34
N TYR A 230 -4.28 -14.01 14.27
CA TYR A 230 -4.59 -12.62 14.59
C TYR A 230 -3.36 -11.77 14.30
N GLY A 231 -3.56 -10.59 13.69
CA GLY A 231 -2.51 -9.60 13.51
C GLY A 231 -3.06 -8.20 13.84
N PRO A 232 -2.31 -7.36 14.57
CA PRO A 232 -2.81 -6.06 15.05
C PRO A 232 -3.18 -5.08 13.93
N CYS A 233 -2.59 -5.20 12.74
CA CYS A 233 -3.03 -4.45 11.55
C CYS A 233 -3.95 -5.25 10.61
N GLN A 234 -3.75 -6.57 10.55
CA GLN A 234 -4.59 -7.49 9.77
C GLN A 234 -6.06 -7.42 10.22
N PHE A 235 -6.29 -7.39 11.54
CA PHE A 235 -7.63 -7.43 12.11
C PHE A 235 -8.46 -6.16 11.84
N PRO A 236 -7.95 -4.93 12.00
CA PRO A 236 -8.69 -3.73 11.58
C PRO A 236 -8.85 -3.61 10.06
N THR A 237 -7.91 -4.13 9.27
CA THR A 237 -8.07 -4.24 7.81
C THR A 237 -9.28 -5.10 7.44
N LEU A 238 -9.43 -6.27 8.08
CA LEU A 238 -10.63 -7.10 7.98
C LEU A 238 -11.88 -6.39 8.51
N GLY A 239 -11.73 -5.60 9.58
CA GLY A 239 -12.78 -4.77 10.16
C GLY A 239 -13.47 -3.87 9.14
N PHE A 240 -12.73 -3.18 8.28
CA PHE A 240 -13.32 -2.35 7.21
C PHE A 240 -14.17 -3.16 6.22
N VAL A 241 -13.73 -4.39 5.88
CA VAL A 241 -14.46 -5.28 4.97
C VAL A 241 -15.77 -5.75 5.62
N VAL A 242 -15.70 -6.21 6.87
CA VAL A 242 -16.88 -6.69 7.62
C VAL A 242 -17.86 -5.55 7.91
N GLU A 243 -17.38 -4.35 8.24
CA GLU A 243 -18.25 -3.18 8.43
C GLU A 243 -18.99 -2.77 7.16
N ARG A 244 -18.32 -2.84 5.99
CA ARG A 244 -18.99 -2.61 4.71
C ARG A 244 -20.05 -3.68 4.46
N TRP A 245 -19.73 -4.94 4.70
CA TRP A 245 -20.69 -6.04 4.55
C TRP A 245 -21.90 -5.89 5.47
N ALA A 246 -21.70 -5.60 6.76
CA ALA A 246 -22.81 -5.39 7.70
C ALA A 246 -23.73 -4.26 7.25
N ARG A 247 -23.16 -3.15 6.74
CA ARG A 247 -23.95 -2.04 6.16
C ARG A 247 -24.75 -2.42 4.92
N ILE A 248 -24.34 -3.45 4.18
CA ILE A 248 -25.08 -3.97 3.03
C ILE A 248 -26.23 -4.84 3.50
N GLU A 249 -25.95 -5.77 4.42
CA GLU A 249 -26.95 -6.71 4.95
C GLU A 249 -28.08 -6.01 5.71
N THR A 250 -27.76 -4.96 6.47
CA THR A 250 -28.76 -4.22 7.25
C THR A 250 -29.36 -3.03 6.50
N PHE A 251 -29.06 -2.88 5.20
CA PHE A 251 -29.58 -1.75 4.42
C PHE A 251 -31.06 -1.94 4.10
N VAL A 252 -31.88 -0.96 4.47
CA VAL A 252 -33.30 -0.91 4.09
C VAL A 252 -33.45 0.11 2.95
N PRO A 253 -33.83 -0.33 1.74
CA PRO A 253 -34.09 0.58 0.64
C PRO A 253 -35.28 1.51 0.92
N GLU A 254 -35.12 2.78 0.56
CA GLU A 254 -36.18 3.78 0.62
C GLU A 254 -36.52 4.26 -0.79
N ASP A 255 -37.82 4.30 -1.09
CA ASP A 255 -38.33 4.85 -2.34
C ASP A 255 -38.24 6.38 -2.33
N PHE A 256 -37.85 6.94 -3.47
CA PHE A 256 -37.76 8.38 -3.67
C PHE A 256 -38.27 8.76 -5.05
N TRP A 257 -38.69 10.01 -5.19
CA TRP A 257 -39.18 10.57 -6.43
C TRP A 257 -38.39 11.82 -6.80
N PHE A 258 -38.21 12.04 -8.10
CA PHE A 258 -37.54 13.22 -8.61
C PHE A 258 -38.12 13.63 -9.95
N ILE A 259 -38.04 14.91 -10.25
CA ILE A 259 -38.50 15.46 -11.52
C ILE A 259 -37.30 15.58 -12.46
N GLU A 260 -37.42 15.09 -13.68
CA GLU A 260 -36.40 15.22 -14.72
C GLU A 260 -36.95 16.06 -15.86
N MET A 261 -36.20 17.09 -16.23
CA MET A 261 -36.52 17.97 -17.35
C MET A 261 -35.52 17.74 -18.48
N THR A 262 -36.00 17.59 -19.71
CA THR A 262 -35.15 17.71 -20.90
C THR A 262 -35.63 18.83 -21.80
N ILE A 263 -34.69 19.53 -22.43
CA ILE A 263 -34.97 20.56 -23.41
C ILE A 263 -34.19 20.28 -24.70
N ARG A 264 -34.78 20.67 -25.82
CA ARG A 264 -34.16 20.72 -27.13
C ARG A 264 -34.11 22.16 -27.59
N LEU A 265 -32.93 22.61 -28.00
CA LEU A 265 -32.70 23.97 -28.48
C LEU A 265 -32.19 23.89 -29.91
N ASN A 266 -32.91 24.54 -30.82
CA ASN A 266 -32.49 24.67 -32.21
C ASN A 266 -31.62 25.94 -32.32
N GLU A 267 -30.32 25.78 -32.54
CA GLU A 267 -29.44 26.86 -33.02
C GLU A 267 -29.39 26.75 -34.56
N ASP A 268 -30.35 27.34 -35.26
CA ASP A 268 -30.18 27.69 -36.68
C ASP A 268 -30.27 26.52 -37.70
N GLY A 269 -31.04 25.47 -37.40
CA GLY A 269 -31.45 24.46 -38.41
C GLY A 269 -30.54 23.23 -38.57
N SER A 270 -29.60 22.99 -37.65
CA SER A 270 -28.88 21.71 -37.54
C SER A 270 -29.26 20.95 -36.25
N VAL A 271 -28.91 19.65 -36.17
CA VAL A 271 -29.40 18.67 -35.18
C VAL A 271 -29.40 19.22 -33.75
N SER A 272 -30.60 19.52 -33.23
CA SER A 272 -30.80 19.97 -31.85
C SER A 272 -30.36 18.90 -30.86
N ARG A 273 -29.39 19.23 -30.01
CA ARG A 273 -28.95 18.35 -28.92
C ARG A 273 -29.92 18.41 -27.74
N SER A 274 -30.28 17.24 -27.19
CA SER A 274 -31.06 17.16 -25.95
C SER A 274 -30.18 17.50 -24.75
N ILE A 275 -30.66 18.39 -23.89
CA ILE A 275 -30.01 18.80 -22.64
C ILE A 275 -30.87 18.32 -21.48
N ARG A 276 -30.27 17.56 -20.57
CA ARG A 276 -30.93 17.07 -19.36
C ARG A 276 -30.67 18.03 -18.21
N LEU A 277 -31.71 18.53 -17.57
CA LEU A 277 -31.58 19.37 -16.38
C LEU A 277 -31.97 18.56 -15.14
N ASN A 278 -31.10 18.59 -14.15
CA ASN A 278 -31.33 17.93 -12.88
C ASN A 278 -32.12 18.87 -11.97
N TRP A 279 -33.18 18.35 -11.34
CA TRP A 279 -33.93 19.12 -10.36
C TRP A 279 -33.06 19.53 -9.17
N LYS A 280 -33.14 20.80 -8.77
CA LYS A 280 -32.28 21.37 -7.74
C LYS A 280 -32.52 20.77 -6.34
N ARG A 281 -33.72 20.22 -6.09
CA ARG A 281 -34.02 19.45 -4.87
C ARG A 281 -33.42 18.04 -4.88
N VAL A 282 -32.87 17.60 -6.00
CA VAL A 282 -32.32 16.26 -6.24
C VAL A 282 -33.40 15.17 -6.24
N ARG A 283 -34.05 14.94 -5.09
CA ARG A 283 -35.12 13.94 -4.88
C ARG A 283 -35.88 14.22 -3.59
N LEU A 284 -37.09 13.71 -3.48
CA LEU A 284 -37.90 13.69 -2.25
C LEU A 284 -38.32 12.26 -1.90
N TYR A 285 -38.54 11.99 -0.62
CA TYR A 285 -39.03 10.70 -0.11
C TYR A 285 -40.55 10.72 0.18
N ASP A 286 -41.23 11.79 -0.25
CA ASP A 286 -42.68 11.92 -0.14
C ASP A 286 -43.29 12.01 -1.54
N ARG A 287 -44.06 10.99 -1.90
CA ARG A 287 -44.70 10.88 -3.22
C ARG A 287 -45.74 11.97 -3.42
N VAL A 288 -46.57 12.27 -2.42
CA VAL A 288 -47.68 13.22 -2.54
C VAL A 288 -47.15 14.63 -2.74
N MET A 289 -46.12 15.01 -1.99
CA MET A 289 -45.44 16.30 -2.16
C MET A 289 -44.77 16.40 -3.53
N THR A 290 -44.15 15.32 -4.01
CA THR A 290 -43.53 15.34 -5.35
C THR A 290 -44.56 15.49 -6.46
N ILE A 291 -45.71 14.80 -6.35
CA ILE A 291 -46.84 14.95 -7.29
C ILE A 291 -47.33 16.40 -7.29
N ALA A 292 -47.56 17.00 -6.12
CA ALA A 292 -48.02 18.39 -6.03
C ALA A 292 -47.06 19.38 -6.70
N LEU A 293 -45.74 19.20 -6.52
CA LEU A 293 -44.72 20.03 -7.17
C LEU A 293 -44.65 19.76 -8.68
N TYR A 294 -44.82 18.52 -9.11
CA TYR A 294 -44.84 18.11 -10.51
C TYR A 294 -46.06 18.67 -11.24
N ASP A 295 -47.25 18.57 -10.66
CA ASP A 295 -48.50 19.11 -11.21
C ASP A 295 -48.40 20.64 -11.37
N ALA A 296 -47.88 21.35 -10.37
CA ALA A 296 -47.62 22.79 -10.49
C ALA A 296 -46.67 23.12 -11.66
N CYS A 297 -45.68 22.28 -11.94
CA CYS A 297 -44.79 22.46 -13.09
C CYS A 297 -45.50 22.18 -14.43
N LEU A 298 -46.38 21.17 -14.49
CA LEU A 298 -47.19 20.88 -15.67
C LEU A 298 -48.17 22.03 -15.98
N GLU A 299 -48.86 22.55 -14.96
CA GLU A 299 -49.77 23.69 -15.09
C GLU A 299 -49.06 24.95 -15.59
N ALA A 300 -47.83 25.20 -15.14
CA ALA A 300 -47.04 26.33 -15.60
C ALA A 300 -46.63 26.22 -17.09
N GLY A 301 -46.46 25.01 -17.63
CA GLY A 301 -46.28 24.68 -19.05
C GLY A 301 -44.97 25.14 -19.72
N ALA A 302 -44.34 26.22 -19.25
CA ALA A 302 -43.11 26.77 -19.79
C ALA A 302 -42.14 27.18 -18.68
N ALA A 303 -40.87 26.80 -18.84
CA ALA A 303 -39.79 27.21 -17.98
C ALA A 303 -39.19 28.55 -18.44
N VAL A 304 -38.63 29.32 -17.51
CA VAL A 304 -37.90 30.56 -17.77
C VAL A 304 -36.42 30.33 -17.48
N ILE A 305 -35.54 30.77 -18.37
CA ILE A 305 -34.10 30.78 -18.09
C ILE A 305 -33.84 31.89 -17.07
N VAL A 306 -33.46 31.50 -15.85
CA VAL A 306 -33.20 32.45 -14.75
C VAL A 306 -31.73 32.81 -14.64
N SER A 307 -30.82 31.90 -14.98
CA SER A 307 -29.38 32.18 -14.97
C SER A 307 -28.62 31.35 -16.00
N LEU A 308 -27.57 31.97 -16.54
CA LEU A 308 -26.54 31.32 -17.34
C LEU A 308 -25.19 31.88 -16.90
N THR A 309 -24.47 31.13 -16.07
CA THR A 309 -23.21 31.59 -15.47
C THR A 309 -22.06 30.71 -15.91
N GLY A 310 -21.03 31.33 -16.49
CA GLY A 310 -19.78 30.67 -16.84
C GLY A 310 -18.67 31.02 -15.84
N ARG A 311 -17.91 30.03 -15.40
CA ARG A 311 -16.72 30.24 -14.57
C ARG A 311 -15.51 29.49 -15.12
N PRO A 312 -14.30 30.05 -15.04
CA PRO A 312 -13.08 29.28 -15.27
C PRO A 312 -13.05 28.08 -14.33
N LYS A 313 -12.67 26.92 -14.86
CA LYS A 313 -12.51 25.69 -14.09
C LYS A 313 -11.25 25.00 -14.57
N ASN A 314 -10.33 24.74 -13.66
CA ASN A 314 -9.12 23.99 -13.98
C ASN A 314 -9.24 22.57 -13.44
N LYS A 315 -8.64 21.63 -14.17
CA LYS A 315 -8.38 20.30 -13.66
C LYS A 315 -6.89 20.17 -13.42
N TRP A 316 -6.53 20.24 -12.15
CA TRP A 316 -5.14 20.20 -11.71
C TRP A 316 -4.43 18.94 -12.18
N ARG A 317 -3.18 19.11 -12.60
CA ARG A 317 -2.29 17.99 -12.85
C ARG A 317 -2.05 17.17 -11.57
N PRO A 318 -1.71 15.88 -11.69
CA PRO A 318 -1.40 15.07 -10.52
C PRO A 318 -0.19 15.64 -9.75
N ILE A 319 -0.18 15.40 -8.44
CA ILE A 319 1.03 15.58 -7.62
C ILE A 319 1.98 14.40 -7.84
N PRO A 320 3.28 14.53 -7.53
CA PRO A 320 4.24 13.43 -7.64
C PRO A 320 3.77 12.14 -6.95
N LEU A 321 4.15 11.02 -7.55
CA LEU A 321 3.58 9.71 -7.24
C LEU A 321 4.23 9.08 -6.00
N ALA A 322 3.47 8.92 -4.93
CA ALA A 322 3.85 8.09 -3.77
C ALA A 322 3.27 6.67 -3.90
N THR A 323 3.73 5.73 -3.05
CA THR A 323 3.34 4.30 -3.11
C THR A 323 1.84 4.08 -3.02
N VAL A 324 1.18 4.77 -2.07
CA VAL A 324 -0.27 4.62 -1.86
C VAL A 324 -1.04 5.06 -3.11
N GLU A 325 -0.64 6.16 -3.74
CA GLU A 325 -1.29 6.65 -4.95
C GLU A 325 -1.00 5.76 -6.16
N LEU A 326 0.20 5.18 -6.26
CA LEU A 326 0.53 4.15 -7.25
C LEU A 326 -0.40 2.93 -7.10
N GLN A 327 -0.60 2.42 -5.87
CA GLN A 327 -1.50 1.31 -5.59
C GLN A 327 -2.96 1.61 -5.96
N LYS A 328 -3.47 2.79 -5.55
CA LYS A 328 -4.83 3.24 -5.91
C LYS A 328 -5.01 3.34 -7.43
N ARG A 329 -4.04 3.92 -8.14
CA ARG A 329 -4.11 4.11 -9.59
C ARG A 329 -3.97 2.81 -10.36
N ALA A 330 -3.08 1.91 -9.96
CA ALA A 330 -2.91 0.62 -10.63
C ALA A 330 -4.15 -0.27 -10.46
N SER A 331 -4.73 -0.35 -9.26
CA SER A 331 -5.98 -1.07 -9.04
C SER A 331 -7.13 -0.48 -9.88
N LYS A 332 -7.27 0.86 -9.89
CA LYS A 332 -8.32 1.56 -10.66
C LYS A 332 -8.17 1.41 -12.17
N TYR A 333 -6.98 1.68 -12.70
CA TYR A 333 -6.75 1.84 -14.14
C TYR A 333 -6.21 0.59 -14.83
N LEU A 334 -5.40 -0.20 -14.13
CA LEU A 334 -4.72 -1.37 -14.69
C LEU A 334 -5.36 -2.68 -14.26
N ARG A 335 -6.24 -2.65 -13.23
CA ARG A 335 -6.85 -3.84 -12.60
C ARG A 335 -5.80 -4.81 -12.06
N ILE A 336 -4.70 -4.28 -11.53
CA ILE A 336 -3.61 -5.03 -10.89
C ILE A 336 -3.78 -4.91 -9.37
N GLY A 337 -3.69 -6.02 -8.63
CA GLY A 337 -3.78 -6.01 -7.17
C GLY A 337 -2.54 -5.37 -6.52
N SER A 338 -2.64 -4.87 -5.29
CA SER A 338 -1.54 -4.13 -4.66
C SER A 338 -0.26 -4.96 -4.48
N GLU A 339 -0.36 -6.25 -4.17
CA GLU A 339 0.80 -7.13 -3.99
C GLU A 339 1.57 -7.34 -5.29
N GLU A 340 0.88 -7.81 -6.32
CA GLU A 340 1.46 -8.02 -7.65
C GLU A 340 2.04 -6.72 -8.21
N LEU A 341 1.38 -5.58 -7.99
CA LEU A 341 1.91 -4.27 -8.34
C LEU A 341 3.23 -3.98 -7.65
N MET A 342 3.30 -4.16 -6.32
CA MET A 342 4.52 -3.85 -5.57
C MET A 342 5.67 -4.77 -5.97
N GLN A 343 5.40 -6.05 -6.23
CA GLN A 343 6.38 -6.98 -6.77
C GLN A 343 6.90 -6.51 -8.14
N LYS A 344 6.01 -6.12 -9.06
CA LYS A 344 6.39 -5.70 -10.42
C LYS A 344 7.11 -4.34 -10.42
N ALA A 345 6.72 -3.42 -9.54
CA ALA A 345 7.41 -2.15 -9.35
C ALA A 345 8.82 -2.36 -8.78
N GLU A 346 8.97 -3.27 -7.82
CA GLU A 346 10.25 -3.66 -7.25
C GLU A 346 11.19 -4.26 -8.32
N GLU A 347 10.67 -5.14 -9.19
CA GLU A 347 11.42 -5.68 -10.33
C GLU A 347 11.85 -4.59 -11.32
N LEU A 348 11.00 -3.59 -11.59
CA LEU A 348 11.33 -2.44 -12.45
C LEU A 348 12.40 -1.53 -11.85
N TYR A 349 12.36 -1.32 -10.53
CA TYR A 349 13.39 -0.57 -9.80
C TYR A 349 14.75 -1.28 -9.89
N GLN A 350 14.78 -2.59 -9.71
CA GLN A 350 16.00 -3.39 -9.80
C GLN A 350 16.59 -3.42 -11.22
N GLN A 351 15.76 -3.23 -12.25
CA GLN A 351 16.20 -3.05 -13.64
C GLN A 351 16.69 -1.61 -13.93
N GLY A 352 16.56 -0.69 -12.97
CA GLY A 352 16.89 0.72 -13.10
C GLY A 352 15.90 1.51 -13.95
N PHE A 353 14.66 1.02 -14.13
CA PHE A 353 13.65 1.68 -14.96
C PHE A 353 12.86 2.73 -14.18
N ILE A 354 12.64 2.51 -12.89
CA ILE A 354 11.97 3.46 -11.99
C ILE A 354 12.79 3.71 -10.72
N SER A 355 12.50 4.80 -10.02
CA SER A 355 12.99 5.01 -8.66
C SER A 355 12.33 4.04 -7.67
N TYR A 356 12.91 3.96 -6.48
CA TYR A 356 12.45 3.06 -5.43
C TYR A 356 10.94 3.20 -5.14
N PRO A 357 10.14 2.10 -5.23
CA PRO A 357 8.69 2.19 -5.28
C PRO A 357 8.00 2.24 -3.91
N ARG A 358 8.77 2.21 -2.81
CA ARG A 358 8.26 2.30 -1.42
C ARG A 358 8.68 3.65 -0.82
N THR A 359 7.86 4.67 -1.07
CA THR A 359 8.08 6.04 -0.62
C THR A 359 6.75 6.72 -0.31
N GLU A 360 6.77 7.57 0.72
CA GLU A 360 5.65 8.45 1.09
C GLU A 360 5.84 9.86 0.50
N THR A 361 6.91 10.08 -0.26
CA THR A 361 7.30 11.41 -0.77
C THR A 361 6.47 11.82 -1.97
N GLU A 362 5.81 12.98 -1.85
CA GLU A 362 4.95 13.57 -2.88
C GLU A 362 5.54 14.88 -3.44
N LYS A 363 6.84 15.12 -3.24
CA LYS A 363 7.51 16.34 -3.72
C LYS A 363 8.93 16.05 -4.19
N PHE A 364 9.34 16.73 -5.25
CA PHE A 364 10.73 16.69 -5.71
C PHE A 364 11.58 17.68 -4.92
N ARG A 365 12.86 17.35 -4.77
CA ARG A 365 13.85 18.31 -4.27
C ARG A 365 14.12 19.36 -5.35
N PRO A 366 14.44 20.62 -4.99
CA PRO A 366 14.70 21.69 -5.96
C PRO A 366 15.81 21.37 -6.95
N GLU A 367 16.76 20.52 -6.57
CA GLU A 367 17.94 20.16 -7.38
C GLU A 367 17.65 19.03 -8.38
N PHE A 368 16.44 18.45 -8.41
CA PHE A 368 16.10 17.39 -9.34
C PHE A 368 16.03 17.94 -10.78
N ASP A 369 16.89 17.44 -11.68
CA ASP A 369 16.94 17.87 -13.07
C ASP A 369 15.82 17.22 -13.91
N HIS A 370 14.64 17.83 -13.85
CA HIS A 370 13.49 17.41 -14.64
C HIS A 370 13.75 17.51 -16.15
N HIS A 371 14.52 18.51 -16.60
CA HIS A 371 14.75 18.76 -18.02
C HIS A 371 15.57 17.64 -18.64
N ALA A 372 16.66 17.23 -17.99
CA ALA A 372 17.49 16.12 -18.45
C ALA A 372 16.68 14.81 -18.58
N LEU A 373 15.85 14.50 -17.57
CA LEU A 373 15.03 13.29 -17.61
C LEU A 373 13.98 13.35 -18.72
N ILE A 374 13.25 14.47 -18.87
CA ILE A 374 12.26 14.63 -19.95
C ILE A 374 12.94 14.58 -21.32
N GLN A 375 14.10 15.22 -21.49
CA GLN A 375 14.87 15.21 -22.73
C GLN A 375 15.25 13.79 -23.14
N SER A 376 15.60 12.92 -22.18
CA SER A 376 15.92 11.52 -22.47
C SER A 376 14.74 10.74 -23.09
N PHE A 377 13.50 11.15 -22.84
CA PHE A 377 12.31 10.55 -23.46
C PHE A 377 12.10 10.96 -24.92
N GLN A 378 12.70 12.05 -25.41
CA GLN A 378 12.51 12.51 -26.79
C GLN A 378 12.99 11.48 -27.83
N ALA A 379 13.96 10.63 -27.47
CA ALA A 379 14.44 9.54 -28.31
C ALA A 379 13.51 8.31 -28.32
N VAL A 380 12.55 8.23 -27.40
CA VAL A 380 11.58 7.12 -27.32
C VAL A 380 10.50 7.33 -28.37
N GLN A 381 10.26 6.32 -29.20
CA GLN A 381 9.24 6.39 -30.25
C GLN A 381 7.82 6.44 -29.68
N GLY A 382 6.90 7.07 -30.41
CA GLY A 382 5.48 7.10 -30.06
C GLY A 382 5.08 8.23 -29.09
N GLU A 383 4.04 7.98 -28.30
CA GLU A 383 3.39 9.03 -27.50
C GLU A 383 4.30 9.71 -26.47
N PHE A 384 5.27 8.98 -25.90
CA PHE A 384 6.16 9.50 -24.87
C PHE A 384 7.16 10.51 -25.42
N GLY A 385 7.87 10.19 -26.50
CA GLY A 385 8.81 11.14 -27.11
C GLY A 385 8.12 12.34 -27.74
N ASN A 386 6.96 12.13 -28.38
CA ASN A 386 6.16 13.23 -28.92
C ASN A 386 5.71 14.20 -27.83
N TYR A 387 5.20 13.67 -26.71
CA TYR A 387 4.75 14.51 -25.60
C TYR A 387 5.92 15.19 -24.88
N ALA A 388 7.02 14.47 -24.62
CA ALA A 388 8.23 15.04 -24.02
C ALA A 388 8.80 16.18 -24.86
N THR A 389 8.79 16.05 -26.18
CA THR A 389 9.22 17.12 -27.10
C THR A 389 8.32 18.34 -27.02
N SER A 390 7.00 18.15 -27.11
CA SER A 390 6.02 19.24 -26.96
C SER A 390 6.14 19.94 -25.60
N LEU A 391 6.41 19.17 -24.54
CA LEU A 391 6.54 19.69 -23.18
C LEU A 391 7.71 20.68 -23.06
N LEU A 392 8.87 20.36 -23.66
CA LEU A 392 10.07 21.18 -23.62
C LEU A 392 10.05 22.33 -24.65
N SER A 393 9.48 22.12 -25.85
CA SER A 393 9.52 23.12 -26.92
C SER A 393 8.49 24.24 -26.76
N ASN A 394 7.32 23.95 -26.18
CA ASN A 394 6.17 24.87 -26.20
C ASN A 394 6.02 25.69 -24.91
N SER A 395 7.06 25.79 -24.08
CA SER A 395 6.98 26.38 -22.74
C SER A 395 5.87 25.75 -21.86
N ASN A 396 5.49 24.50 -22.15
CA ASN A 396 4.42 23.77 -21.46
C ASN A 396 4.92 23.07 -20.19
N PHE A 397 6.23 22.94 -20.03
CA PHE A 397 6.82 22.46 -18.79
C PHE A 397 6.39 23.33 -17.60
N GLN A 398 6.06 22.66 -16.50
CA GLN A 398 5.88 23.25 -15.19
C GLN A 398 6.61 22.38 -14.19
N ASN A 399 7.21 23.01 -13.18
CA ASN A 399 7.69 22.23 -12.05
C ASN A 399 6.54 21.45 -11.42
N PRO A 400 6.75 20.18 -11.04
CA PRO A 400 5.73 19.38 -10.39
C PRO A 400 5.18 20.06 -9.14
N ARG A 401 3.87 20.00 -8.96
CA ARG A 401 3.22 20.55 -7.78
C ARG A 401 3.46 19.65 -6.57
N ALA A 402 4.11 20.17 -5.53
CA ALA A 402 4.36 19.42 -4.31
C ALA A 402 3.06 18.98 -3.61
N GLY A 403 3.04 17.72 -3.16
CA GLY A 403 2.09 17.22 -2.16
C GLY A 403 2.49 17.60 -0.73
N GLN A 404 1.90 16.92 0.25
CA GLN A 404 2.12 17.25 1.67
C GLN A 404 3.20 16.37 2.33
N ASN A 405 3.38 15.16 1.81
CA ASN A 405 4.18 14.13 2.47
C ASN A 405 5.62 14.04 1.92
N ASP A 406 6.56 13.67 2.80
CA ASP A 406 7.99 13.53 2.51
C ASP A 406 8.67 12.65 3.57
N ASP A 407 9.18 11.49 3.15
CA ASP A 407 9.90 10.56 4.03
C ASP A 407 11.36 10.98 4.28
N ASN A 408 11.85 12.01 3.58
CA ASN A 408 13.24 12.50 3.61
C ASN A 408 14.30 11.46 3.21
N ALA A 409 13.89 10.31 2.67
CA ALA A 409 14.73 9.20 2.26
C ALA A 409 14.77 9.06 0.73
N HIS A 410 13.59 9.04 0.10
CA HIS A 410 13.42 8.77 -1.31
C HIS A 410 12.70 9.92 -2.04
N PRO A 411 13.01 10.17 -3.33
CA PRO A 411 12.16 11.00 -4.17
C PRO A 411 10.85 10.27 -4.48
N PRO A 412 9.85 10.97 -5.05
CA PRO A 412 8.66 10.33 -5.59
C PRO A 412 8.99 9.21 -6.59
N ILE A 413 8.03 8.32 -6.83
CA ILE A 413 8.16 7.24 -7.80
C ILE A 413 8.18 7.85 -9.21
N THR A 414 9.33 7.79 -9.88
CA THR A 414 9.55 8.34 -11.22
C THR A 414 10.21 7.34 -12.14
N PRO A 415 10.16 7.55 -13.47
CA PRO A 415 11.10 6.90 -14.36
C PRO A 415 12.53 7.29 -13.98
N ALA A 416 13.41 6.31 -13.91
CA ALA A 416 14.85 6.50 -13.74
C ALA A 416 15.58 6.46 -15.09
N LYS A 417 15.02 5.72 -16.06
CA LYS A 417 15.56 5.59 -17.42
C LYS A 417 14.45 5.72 -18.44
N ALA A 418 14.70 6.45 -19.53
CA ALA A 418 13.81 6.42 -20.69
C ALA A 418 13.95 5.10 -21.44
N VAL A 419 12.92 4.27 -21.31
CA VAL A 419 12.77 2.97 -21.98
C VAL A 419 11.49 3.01 -22.82
N ASP A 420 11.55 2.45 -24.04
CA ASP A 420 10.36 2.16 -24.82
C ASP A 420 9.58 1.02 -24.14
N PRO A 421 8.33 1.25 -23.68
CA PRO A 421 7.55 0.22 -23.01
C PRO A 421 7.42 -1.08 -23.80
N GLN A 422 7.44 -1.05 -25.14
CA GLN A 422 7.33 -2.25 -25.96
C GLN A 422 8.53 -3.19 -25.82
N THR A 423 9.67 -2.70 -25.33
CA THR A 423 10.85 -3.52 -25.05
C THR A 423 10.75 -4.28 -23.72
N ILE A 424 9.80 -3.91 -22.86
CA ILE A 424 9.55 -4.61 -21.59
C ILE A 424 8.72 -5.87 -21.87
N ALA A 425 9.36 -7.02 -21.72
CA ALA A 425 8.79 -8.33 -22.02
C ALA A 425 7.57 -8.67 -21.16
N ASP A 426 7.66 -8.45 -19.84
CA ASP A 426 6.56 -8.70 -18.90
C ASP A 426 5.41 -7.69 -19.14
N PRO A 427 4.21 -8.15 -19.53
CA PRO A 427 3.09 -7.26 -19.83
C PRO A 427 2.61 -6.42 -18.63
N ILE A 428 2.76 -6.92 -17.41
CA ILE A 428 2.35 -6.23 -16.18
C ILE A 428 3.39 -5.17 -15.84
N GLN A 429 4.69 -5.51 -15.88
CA GLN A 429 5.75 -4.51 -15.75
C GLN A 429 5.59 -3.39 -16.80
N ARG A 430 5.30 -3.75 -18.05
CA ARG A 430 5.02 -2.78 -19.12
C ARG A 430 3.88 -1.83 -18.76
N LYS A 431 2.76 -2.34 -18.23
CA LYS A 431 1.63 -1.52 -17.78
C LYS A 431 2.00 -0.60 -16.61
N VAL A 432 2.72 -1.11 -15.62
CA VAL A 432 3.16 -0.36 -14.44
C VAL A 432 4.12 0.77 -14.83
N TYR A 433 5.14 0.46 -15.64
CA TYR A 433 6.09 1.44 -16.15
C TYR A 433 5.38 2.52 -16.99
N THR A 434 4.48 2.13 -17.89
CA THR A 434 3.65 3.08 -18.67
C THR A 434 2.84 4.02 -17.78
N LEU A 435 2.26 3.52 -16.68
CA LEU A 435 1.54 4.36 -15.72
C LEU A 435 2.49 5.36 -15.03
N VAL A 436 3.66 4.91 -14.56
CA VAL A 436 4.67 5.76 -13.91
C VAL A 436 5.15 6.86 -14.85
N VAL A 437 5.48 6.53 -16.11
CA VAL A 437 5.93 7.52 -17.12
C VAL A 437 4.83 8.53 -17.44
N LYS A 438 3.61 8.08 -17.75
CA LYS A 438 2.48 8.98 -18.03
C LYS A 438 2.20 9.91 -16.86
N HIS A 439 2.32 9.40 -15.63
CA HIS A 439 2.12 10.19 -14.41
C HIS A 439 3.21 11.23 -14.22
N TYR A 440 4.47 10.85 -14.36
CA TYR A 440 5.59 11.79 -14.25
C TYR A 440 5.50 12.93 -15.29
N LEU A 441 5.25 12.60 -16.56
CA LEU A 441 5.10 13.60 -17.62
C LEU A 441 3.88 14.51 -17.39
N ALA A 442 2.78 13.96 -16.87
CA ALA A 442 1.62 14.75 -16.47
C ALA A 442 1.92 15.70 -15.30
N CYS A 443 2.70 15.27 -14.29
CA CYS A 443 3.12 16.12 -13.18
C CYS A 443 3.94 17.33 -13.65
N CYS A 444 4.75 17.15 -14.69
CA CYS A 444 5.61 18.18 -15.27
C CYS A 444 4.90 19.07 -16.30
N SER A 445 3.59 18.89 -16.51
CA SER A 445 2.80 19.62 -17.52
C SER A 445 1.97 20.74 -16.90
N ARG A 446 1.25 21.51 -17.71
CA ARG A 446 0.26 22.49 -17.24
C ARG A 446 -1.03 21.81 -16.78
N ASP A 447 -1.77 22.49 -15.91
CA ASP A 447 -3.13 22.08 -15.56
C ASP A 447 -4.04 22.15 -16.78
N ALA A 448 -5.04 21.27 -16.87
CA ALA A 448 -6.03 21.39 -17.94
C ALA A 448 -6.95 22.59 -17.64
N VAL A 449 -7.21 23.41 -18.65
CA VAL A 449 -7.97 24.65 -18.53
C VAL A 449 -9.30 24.49 -19.23
N GLY A 450 -10.38 24.90 -18.57
CA GLY A 450 -11.72 24.79 -19.10
C GLY A 450 -12.64 25.87 -18.57
N ARG A 451 -13.85 25.91 -19.12
CA ARG A 451 -14.93 26.78 -18.67
C ARG A 451 -16.15 25.94 -18.37
N GLU A 452 -16.60 25.99 -17.12
CA GLU A 452 -17.85 25.35 -16.70
C GLU A 452 -18.98 26.37 -16.82
N THR A 453 -20.05 25.99 -17.52
CA THR A 453 -21.25 26.80 -17.67
C THR A 453 -22.40 26.12 -16.93
N GLU A 454 -23.06 26.85 -16.04
CA GLU A 454 -24.27 26.39 -15.35
C GLU A 454 -25.48 27.13 -15.92
N LEU A 455 -26.47 26.37 -16.40
CA LEU A 455 -27.75 26.85 -16.90
C LEU A 455 -28.83 26.49 -15.88
N THR A 456 -29.55 27.49 -15.38
CA THR A 456 -30.70 27.28 -14.48
C THR A 456 -31.99 27.70 -15.15
N LEU A 457 -32.96 26.80 -15.18
CA LEU A 457 -34.33 27.04 -15.61
C LEU A 457 -35.25 26.98 -14.39
N LYS A 458 -36.26 27.84 -14.37
CA LYS A 458 -37.32 27.84 -13.37
C LYS A 458 -38.66 27.56 -14.01
N ILE A 459 -39.44 26.64 -13.45
CA ILE A 459 -40.82 26.36 -13.84
C ILE A 459 -41.66 26.28 -12.57
N ALA A 460 -42.76 27.04 -12.52
CA ALA A 460 -43.49 27.31 -11.27
C ALA A 460 -42.53 27.77 -10.13
N SER A 461 -42.54 27.09 -8.99
CA SER A 461 -41.63 27.33 -7.86
C SER A 461 -40.28 26.60 -7.98
N GLU A 462 -40.12 25.70 -8.95
CA GLU A 462 -39.04 24.72 -8.98
C GLU A 462 -37.91 25.10 -9.95
N GLU A 463 -36.68 24.75 -9.59
CA GLU A 463 -35.48 25.05 -10.36
C GLU A 463 -34.80 23.77 -10.86
N PHE A 464 -34.27 23.84 -12.08
CA PHE A 464 -33.60 22.76 -12.78
C PHE A 464 -32.26 23.25 -13.32
N VAL A 465 -31.21 22.46 -13.16
CA VAL A 465 -29.82 22.87 -13.45
C VAL A 465 -29.15 21.91 -14.43
N ALA A 466 -28.51 22.46 -15.45
CA ALA A 466 -27.58 21.75 -16.34
C ALA A 466 -26.17 22.33 -16.24
N LYS A 467 -25.15 21.47 -16.35
CA LYS A 467 -23.73 21.85 -16.31
C LYS A 467 -23.01 21.41 -17.58
N GLY A 468 -22.50 22.38 -18.32
CA GLY A 468 -21.61 22.17 -19.45
C GLY A 468 -20.15 22.38 -19.08
N LEU A 469 -19.28 21.75 -19.84
CA LEU A 469 -17.85 21.94 -19.77
C LEU A 469 -17.26 22.06 -21.19
N MET A 470 -16.61 23.19 -21.42
CA MET A 470 -15.75 23.44 -22.58
C MET A 470 -14.30 23.29 -22.13
N ILE A 471 -13.54 22.36 -22.72
CA ILE A 471 -12.11 22.24 -22.46
C ILE A 471 -11.39 23.17 -23.43
N LEU A 472 -10.68 24.16 -22.91
CA LEU A 472 -9.91 25.12 -23.69
C LEU A 472 -8.52 24.55 -23.99
N GLU A 473 -7.89 23.95 -22.98
CA GLU A 473 -6.56 23.34 -23.09
C GLU A 473 -6.55 22.00 -22.35
N ARG A 474 -6.18 20.91 -23.03
CA ARG A 474 -6.12 19.57 -22.42
C ARG A 474 -4.87 19.38 -21.57
N ASN A 475 -3.74 19.95 -21.98
CA ASN A 475 -2.46 19.93 -21.27
C ASN A 475 -2.10 18.52 -20.76
N TRP A 476 -1.96 18.31 -19.44
CA TRP A 476 -1.61 17.00 -18.87
C TRP A 476 -2.58 15.86 -19.24
N LEU A 477 -3.83 16.16 -19.58
CA LEU A 477 -4.83 15.14 -19.95
C LEU A 477 -4.52 14.45 -21.29
N GLU A 478 -3.64 15.02 -22.11
CA GLU A 478 -3.24 14.44 -23.40
C GLU A 478 -2.41 13.17 -23.17
N ILE A 479 -1.34 13.26 -22.38
CA ILE A 479 -0.45 12.11 -22.08
C ILE A 479 -1.12 11.08 -21.17
N TYR A 480 -2.07 11.51 -20.34
CA TYR A 480 -2.71 10.66 -19.32
C TYR A 480 -3.91 9.85 -19.84
N GLN A 481 -4.20 9.89 -21.15
CA GLN A 481 -5.16 8.96 -21.76
C GLN A 481 -4.64 7.52 -21.72
N PRO A 482 -5.52 6.49 -21.61
CA PRO A 482 -6.98 6.58 -21.44
C PRO A 482 -7.42 6.67 -19.96
N PHE A 483 -6.49 6.81 -19.01
CA PHE A 483 -6.76 6.70 -17.58
C PHE A 483 -7.72 7.77 -17.07
N GLU A 484 -7.63 8.99 -17.61
CA GLU A 484 -8.42 10.09 -17.12
C GLU A 484 -9.07 10.92 -18.22
N ARG A 485 -10.37 11.17 -18.07
CA ARG A 485 -11.18 12.02 -18.95
C ARG A 485 -11.73 13.18 -18.13
N TRP A 486 -12.05 14.29 -18.80
CA TRP A 486 -12.68 15.45 -18.19
C TRP A 486 -13.95 15.79 -18.97
N SER A 487 -15.12 15.53 -18.37
CA SER A 487 -16.41 15.73 -19.02
C SER A 487 -17.50 15.86 -17.96
N THR A 488 -18.53 16.65 -18.24
CA THR A 488 -19.78 16.70 -17.47
C THR A 488 -20.86 15.76 -18.01
N GLY A 489 -20.56 15.01 -19.07
CA GLY A 489 -21.54 14.19 -19.82
C GLY A 489 -22.36 14.99 -20.84
N GLN A 490 -22.46 16.32 -20.67
CA GLN A 490 -23.23 17.20 -21.56
C GLN A 490 -22.39 18.02 -22.52
N GLY A 491 -21.06 18.00 -22.41
CA GLY A 491 -20.18 18.83 -23.24
C GLY A 491 -20.53 20.31 -23.09
N GLU A 492 -20.45 21.07 -24.18
CA GLU A 492 -20.77 22.49 -24.19
C GLU A 492 -22.29 22.71 -24.22
N LEU A 493 -22.77 23.68 -23.42
CA LEU A 493 -24.17 24.12 -23.46
C LEU A 493 -24.35 25.19 -24.55
N PRO A 494 -25.50 25.21 -25.24
CA PRO A 494 -25.79 26.19 -26.29
C PRO A 494 -25.94 27.60 -25.72
N LYS A 495 -25.85 28.59 -26.60
CA LYS A 495 -26.04 29.99 -26.24
C LYS A 495 -27.53 30.27 -26.07
N VAL A 496 -27.90 30.74 -24.88
CA VAL A 496 -29.29 31.09 -24.57
C VAL A 496 -29.38 32.46 -23.92
N ARG A 497 -30.54 33.12 -24.07
CA ARG A 497 -30.81 34.43 -23.47
C ARG A 497 -31.56 34.26 -22.15
N VAL A 498 -31.04 34.87 -21.09
CA VAL A 498 -31.73 34.95 -19.78
C VAL A 498 -33.07 35.67 -19.95
N GLY A 499 -34.11 35.15 -19.31
CA GLY A 499 -35.49 35.61 -19.45
C GLY A 499 -36.28 34.92 -20.58
N SER A 500 -35.63 34.18 -21.47
CA SER A 500 -36.34 33.41 -22.51
C SER A 500 -37.20 32.32 -21.90
N ARG A 501 -38.40 32.13 -22.47
CA ARG A 501 -39.31 31.03 -22.14
C ARG A 501 -39.02 29.83 -23.02
N ILE A 502 -38.94 28.65 -22.42
CA ILE A 502 -38.69 27.37 -23.08
C ILE A 502 -39.77 26.39 -22.64
N VAL A 503 -40.42 25.74 -23.61
CA VAL A 503 -41.29 24.60 -23.33
C VAL A 503 -40.41 23.36 -23.15
N PRO A 504 -40.46 22.66 -22.00
CA PRO A 504 -39.74 21.41 -21.82
C PRO A 504 -40.07 20.41 -22.93
N THR A 505 -39.05 19.74 -23.50
CA THR A 505 -39.27 18.64 -24.43
C THR A 505 -39.84 17.43 -23.71
N THR A 506 -39.30 17.15 -22.53
CA THR A 506 -39.92 16.22 -21.58
C THR A 506 -39.85 16.82 -20.19
N LEU A 507 -40.89 16.58 -19.41
CA LEU A 507 -40.91 16.80 -17.98
C LEU A 507 -41.56 15.55 -17.38
N VAL A 508 -40.79 14.77 -16.62
CA VAL A 508 -41.26 13.49 -16.10
C VAL A 508 -40.96 13.40 -14.61
N MET A 509 -41.93 12.95 -13.83
CA MET A 509 -41.69 12.50 -12.47
C MET A 509 -41.27 11.04 -12.52
N ASN A 510 -40.04 10.77 -12.10
CA ASN A 510 -39.50 9.42 -11.99
C ASN A 510 -39.53 8.96 -10.54
N GLU A 511 -39.66 7.65 -10.35
CA GLU A 511 -39.38 6.98 -9.09
C GLU A 511 -38.02 6.31 -9.14
N GLY A 512 -37.39 6.21 -7.98
CA GLY A 512 -36.16 5.48 -7.77
C GLY A 512 -36.14 4.90 -6.38
N GLN A 513 -35.21 3.99 -6.14
CA GLN A 513 -35.03 3.36 -4.85
C GLN A 513 -33.57 3.49 -4.45
N THR A 514 -33.29 3.85 -3.20
CA THR A 514 -31.91 3.92 -2.71
C THR A 514 -31.29 2.53 -2.76
N SER A 515 -30.04 2.42 -3.20
CA SER A 515 -29.33 1.14 -3.25
C SER A 515 -28.36 1.00 -2.09
N ALA A 516 -28.17 -0.24 -1.62
CA ALA A 516 -27.12 -0.58 -0.66
C ALA A 516 -25.74 -0.16 -1.20
N PRO A 517 -24.77 0.16 -0.32
CA PRO A 517 -23.41 0.44 -0.76
C PRO A 517 -22.82 -0.80 -1.46
N THR A 518 -21.84 -0.62 -2.36
CA THR A 518 -21.14 -1.76 -2.95
C THR A 518 -20.15 -2.37 -1.97
N PRO A 519 -19.80 -3.67 -2.09
CA PRO A 519 -18.67 -4.26 -1.40
C PRO A 519 -17.40 -3.42 -1.61
N ILE A 520 -16.54 -3.37 -0.59
CA ILE A 520 -15.39 -2.46 -0.59
C ILE A 520 -14.41 -2.87 -1.69
N SER A 521 -14.04 -1.95 -2.57
CA SER A 521 -12.99 -2.15 -3.56
C SER A 521 -11.60 -2.04 -2.93
N GLU A 522 -10.58 -2.59 -3.59
CA GLU A 522 -9.18 -2.44 -3.16
C GLU A 522 -8.73 -0.98 -3.05
N VAL A 523 -9.14 -0.13 -3.99
CA VAL A 523 -8.90 1.32 -3.94
C VAL A 523 -9.51 1.95 -2.68
N GLU A 524 -10.75 1.58 -2.34
CA GLU A 524 -11.41 2.08 -1.13
C GLU A 524 -10.73 1.54 0.14
N LEU A 525 -10.34 0.27 0.18
CA LEU A 525 -9.69 -0.33 1.34
C LEU A 525 -8.31 0.30 1.59
N ILE A 526 -7.49 0.48 0.55
CA ILE A 526 -6.22 1.22 0.62
C ILE A 526 -6.49 2.64 1.14
N SER A 527 -7.52 3.31 0.63
CA SER A 527 -7.87 4.68 1.05
C SER A 527 -8.34 4.76 2.51
N LEU A 528 -9.06 3.74 3.00
CA LEU A 528 -9.47 3.66 4.40
C LEU A 528 -8.27 3.41 5.31
N MET A 529 -7.37 2.50 4.95
CA MET A 529 -6.17 2.21 5.73
C MET A 529 -5.27 3.45 5.86
N ASP A 530 -4.96 4.08 4.71
CA ASP A 530 -4.18 5.31 4.61
C ASP A 530 -4.80 6.47 5.42
N ARG A 531 -6.10 6.75 5.24
CA ARG A 531 -6.80 7.80 5.99
C ARG A 531 -6.83 7.55 7.50
N ASN A 532 -6.85 6.28 7.91
CA ASN A 532 -6.87 5.91 9.33
C ASN A 532 -5.45 5.65 9.88
N GLY A 533 -4.39 5.96 9.12
CA GLY A 533 -3.00 5.84 9.57
C GLY A 533 -2.63 4.43 10.01
N ILE A 534 -3.10 3.41 9.28
CA ILE A 534 -2.68 2.02 9.46
C ILE A 534 -2.06 1.48 8.17
N GLY A 535 -1.06 0.62 8.29
CA GLY A 535 -0.30 0.11 7.16
C GLY A 535 0.70 1.13 6.59
N THR A 536 1.23 2.06 7.41
CA THR A 536 2.29 3.01 7.01
C THR A 536 3.56 2.28 6.55
N ASP A 537 4.54 3.04 6.03
CA ASP A 537 5.81 2.47 5.51
C ASP A 537 5.58 1.45 4.37
N ALA A 538 4.61 1.74 3.49
CA ALA A 538 4.27 0.88 2.35
C ALA A 538 3.85 -0.57 2.71
N THR A 539 3.27 -0.79 3.90
CA THR A 539 2.84 -2.12 4.37
C THR A 539 1.37 -2.46 4.09
N ILE A 540 0.57 -1.51 3.56
CA ILE A 540 -0.85 -1.72 3.18
C ILE A 540 -1.06 -3.01 2.36
N ALA A 541 -0.26 -3.20 1.30
CA ALA A 541 -0.40 -4.34 0.40
C ALA A 541 -0.27 -5.68 1.15
N GLN A 542 0.71 -5.79 2.05
CA GLN A 542 0.96 -6.99 2.85
C GLN A 542 -0.23 -7.34 3.73
N HIS A 543 -0.84 -6.36 4.40
CA HIS A 543 -1.99 -6.60 5.27
C HIS A 543 -3.26 -7.00 4.50
N ILE A 544 -3.48 -6.42 3.32
CA ILE A 544 -4.55 -6.82 2.40
C ILE A 544 -4.34 -8.25 1.90
N THR A 545 -3.11 -8.62 1.55
CA THR A 545 -2.74 -9.99 1.14
C THR A 545 -3.00 -10.98 2.28
N THR A 546 -2.59 -10.63 3.50
CA THR A 546 -2.73 -11.48 4.68
C THR A 546 -4.19 -11.87 4.96
N ILE A 547 -5.14 -10.92 4.88
CA ILE A 547 -6.56 -11.25 5.12
C ILE A 547 -7.15 -12.18 4.03
N CYS A 548 -6.60 -12.14 2.82
CA CYS A 548 -6.99 -13.03 1.73
C CYS A 548 -6.41 -14.43 1.90
N GLU A 549 -5.10 -14.53 2.16
CA GLU A 549 -4.39 -15.80 2.36
C GLU A 549 -4.91 -16.60 3.55
N ARG A 550 -5.35 -15.88 4.61
CA ARG A 550 -5.97 -16.49 5.80
C ARG A 550 -7.45 -16.83 5.62
N GLU A 551 -7.97 -16.64 4.41
CA GLU A 551 -9.37 -16.86 4.05
C GLU A 551 -10.37 -16.09 4.93
N TYR A 552 -10.02 -14.90 5.40
CA TYR A 552 -10.94 -14.04 6.15
C TYR A 552 -11.78 -13.16 5.22
N ALA A 553 -11.22 -12.82 4.07
CA ALA A 553 -11.94 -12.18 2.98
C ALA A 553 -11.56 -12.83 1.65
N LYS A 554 -12.43 -12.71 0.65
CA LYS A 554 -12.18 -13.11 -0.73
C LYS A 554 -12.34 -11.90 -1.63
N LYS A 555 -11.42 -11.79 -2.60
CA LYS A 555 -11.45 -10.76 -3.63
C LYS A 555 -12.18 -11.31 -4.87
N ASP A 556 -13.18 -10.58 -5.36
CA ASP A 556 -13.91 -10.93 -6.58
C ASP A 556 -13.19 -10.45 -7.85
N GLN A 557 -13.74 -10.78 -9.02
CA GLN A 557 -13.20 -10.39 -10.34
C GLN A 557 -13.13 -8.86 -10.54
N ASN A 558 -13.91 -8.09 -9.78
CA ASN A 558 -13.94 -6.64 -9.82
C ASN A 558 -13.03 -6.00 -8.75
N GLN A 559 -12.15 -6.79 -8.13
CA GLN A 559 -11.30 -6.37 -7.02
C GLN A 559 -12.06 -5.84 -5.81
N ARG A 560 -13.23 -6.41 -5.51
CA ARG A 560 -14.01 -6.09 -4.29
C ARG A 560 -13.91 -7.21 -3.27
N PHE A 561 -13.90 -6.84 -2.00
CA PHE A 561 -13.74 -7.77 -0.89
C PHE A 561 -15.08 -8.18 -0.31
N HIS A 562 -15.23 -9.49 -0.11
CA HIS A 562 -16.35 -10.12 0.57
C HIS A 562 -15.80 -10.88 1.77
N PRO A 563 -16.28 -10.62 3.00
CA PRO A 563 -15.80 -11.36 4.16
C PRO A 563 -16.30 -12.81 4.10
N THR A 564 -15.48 -13.74 4.58
CA THR A 564 -15.92 -15.13 4.75
C THR A 564 -16.70 -15.29 6.05
N LYS A 565 -17.42 -16.41 6.20
CA LYS A 565 -18.09 -16.78 7.45
C LYS A 565 -17.15 -16.69 8.66
N LEU A 566 -15.89 -17.11 8.50
CA LEU A 566 -14.88 -17.03 9.55
C LEU A 566 -14.49 -15.58 9.84
N GLY A 567 -14.26 -14.76 8.81
CA GLY A 567 -13.94 -13.35 8.98
C GLY A 567 -15.04 -12.58 9.72
N ILE A 568 -16.31 -12.83 9.36
CA ILE A 568 -17.49 -12.25 10.04
C ILE A 568 -17.51 -12.69 11.51
N ALA A 569 -17.45 -14.01 11.77
CA ALA A 569 -17.54 -14.56 13.11
C ALA A 569 -16.43 -14.03 14.05
N LEU A 570 -15.21 -13.88 13.53
CA LEU A 570 -14.09 -13.33 14.31
C LEU A 570 -14.36 -11.86 14.67
N VAL A 571 -14.70 -11.01 13.69
CA VAL A 571 -14.95 -9.58 13.93
C VAL A 571 -16.13 -9.36 14.87
N GLU A 572 -17.26 -10.02 14.64
CA GLU A 572 -18.44 -9.92 15.52
C GLU A 572 -18.14 -10.44 16.93
N GLY A 573 -17.44 -11.58 17.01
CA GLY A 573 -17.04 -12.19 18.28
C GLY A 573 -16.24 -11.23 19.14
N TYR A 574 -15.16 -10.65 18.61
CA TYR A 574 -14.36 -9.67 19.34
C TYR A 574 -15.13 -8.37 19.65
N ASN A 575 -15.93 -7.85 18.71
CA ASN A 575 -16.71 -6.63 18.93
C ASN A 575 -17.71 -6.76 20.09
N SER A 576 -18.25 -7.96 20.30
CA SER A 576 -19.19 -8.22 21.40
C SER A 576 -18.53 -8.27 22.80
N MET A 577 -17.19 -8.31 22.88
CA MET A 577 -16.44 -8.37 24.14
C MET A 577 -16.24 -7.01 24.83
N GLY A 578 -16.80 -5.93 24.27
CA GLY A 578 -16.74 -4.58 24.86
C GLY A 578 -15.53 -3.74 24.46
N TYR A 579 -14.66 -4.26 23.58
CA TYR A 579 -13.57 -3.50 22.96
C TYR A 579 -13.55 -3.73 21.45
N GLN A 580 -13.36 -2.65 20.69
CA GLN A 580 -13.41 -2.70 19.23
C GLN A 580 -12.01 -2.93 18.63
N LEU A 581 -11.49 -4.16 18.76
CA LEU A 581 -10.20 -4.54 18.17
C LEU A 581 -10.19 -4.41 16.63
N ASN A 582 -11.37 -4.44 16.01
CA ASN A 582 -11.53 -4.25 14.58
C ASN A 582 -11.38 -2.78 14.14
N LYS A 583 -11.29 -1.83 15.08
CA LYS A 583 -11.07 -0.42 14.77
C LYS A 583 -9.57 -0.11 14.64
N PRO A 584 -9.20 0.83 13.77
CA PRO A 584 -7.79 1.12 13.48
C PRO A 584 -7.06 1.85 14.61
N ASP A 585 -7.75 2.36 15.64
CA ASP A 585 -7.19 3.30 16.61
C ASP A 585 -5.96 2.80 17.36
N LEU A 586 -6.00 1.57 17.90
CA LEU A 586 -4.86 0.99 18.63
C LEU A 586 -3.65 0.79 17.70
N ARG A 587 -3.90 0.39 16.45
CA ARG A 587 -2.84 0.20 15.46
C ARG A 587 -2.25 1.54 15.00
N ARG A 588 -3.09 2.54 14.74
CA ARG A 588 -2.68 3.89 14.39
C ARG A 588 -1.81 4.51 15.47
N GLU A 589 -2.18 4.32 16.74
CA GLU A 589 -1.35 4.76 17.86
C GLU A 589 0.03 4.10 17.82
N MET A 590 0.09 2.78 17.67
CA MET A 590 1.35 2.04 17.56
C MET A 590 2.22 2.51 16.37
N GLU A 591 1.63 2.74 15.19
CA GLU A 591 2.36 3.23 14.01
C GLU A 591 2.88 4.68 14.20
N ALA A 592 2.12 5.52 14.88
CA ALA A 592 2.55 6.86 15.26
C ALA A 592 3.72 6.83 16.26
N GLU A 593 3.69 5.91 17.23
CA GLU A 593 4.78 5.69 18.18
C GLU A 593 6.06 5.20 17.48
N CYS A 594 5.97 4.21 16.58
CA CYS A 594 7.09 3.78 15.74
C CYS A 594 7.66 4.94 14.91
N SER A 595 6.80 5.78 14.33
CA SER A 595 7.24 6.95 13.58
C SER A 595 7.90 8.01 14.47
N ALA A 596 7.51 8.14 15.73
CA ALA A 596 8.20 8.98 16.71
C ALA A 596 9.59 8.41 17.05
N VAL A 597 9.75 7.09 17.14
CA VAL A 597 11.06 6.43 17.29
C VAL A 597 11.94 6.67 16.07
N ALA A 598 11.41 6.47 14.86
CA ALA A 598 12.15 6.69 13.61
C ALA A 598 12.65 8.14 13.47
N ALA A 599 11.88 9.11 13.97
CA ALA A 599 12.24 10.52 14.02
C ALA A 599 13.17 10.91 15.20
N GLY A 600 13.56 9.97 16.05
CA GLY A 600 14.41 10.21 17.23
C GLY A 600 13.72 10.99 18.37
N ARG A 601 12.38 11.07 18.36
CA ARG A 601 11.60 11.77 19.40
C ARG A 601 11.31 10.90 20.63
N LYS A 602 11.34 9.58 20.48
CA LYS A 602 11.15 8.58 21.54
C LYS A 602 12.12 7.41 21.33
N THR A 603 12.38 6.64 22.36
CA THR A 603 13.17 5.39 22.28
C THR A 603 12.26 4.17 22.16
N LYS A 604 12.81 3.03 21.68
CA LYS A 604 12.11 1.73 21.64
C LYS A 604 11.49 1.37 23.00
N ASP A 605 12.28 1.48 24.07
CA ASP A 605 11.85 1.08 25.42
C ASP A 605 10.72 1.97 25.96
N GLN A 606 10.72 3.26 25.61
CA GLN A 606 9.66 4.19 26.02
C GLN A 606 8.30 3.85 25.42
N ILE A 607 8.26 3.25 24.21
CA ILE A 607 7.02 2.98 23.51
C ILE A 607 6.49 1.55 23.77
N LEU A 608 7.37 0.56 23.87
CA LEU A 608 6.97 -0.86 23.91
C LEU A 608 6.14 -1.22 25.15
N GLY A 609 6.57 -0.79 26.34
CA GLY A 609 5.85 -1.08 27.59
C GLY A 609 4.38 -0.63 27.54
N PRO A 610 4.10 0.66 27.26
CA PRO A 610 2.74 1.17 27.15
C PRO A 610 1.86 0.48 26.10
N VAL A 611 2.38 0.26 24.88
CA VAL A 611 1.58 -0.35 23.79
C VAL A 611 1.29 -1.83 24.06
N ILE A 612 2.27 -2.58 24.58
CA ILE A 612 2.10 -3.98 24.99
C ILE A 612 1.10 -4.07 26.15
N ALA A 613 1.18 -3.19 27.14
CA ALA A 613 0.26 -3.17 28.29
C ALA A 613 -1.20 -2.95 27.86
N LYS A 614 -1.45 -2.06 26.89
CA LYS A 614 -2.79 -1.86 26.30
C LYS A 614 -3.30 -3.13 25.63
N MET A 615 -2.47 -3.79 24.82
CA MET A 615 -2.87 -5.04 24.16
C MET A 615 -3.04 -6.20 25.14
N LEU A 616 -2.26 -6.25 26.22
CA LEU A 616 -2.42 -7.22 27.30
C LEU A 616 -3.77 -7.03 28.02
N HIS A 617 -4.18 -5.79 28.25
CA HIS A 617 -5.51 -5.49 28.80
C HIS A 617 -6.62 -6.00 27.87
N CYS A 618 -6.55 -5.70 26.57
CA CYS A 618 -7.48 -6.23 25.59
C CYS A 618 -7.50 -7.76 25.56
N PHE A 619 -6.33 -8.40 25.64
CA PHE A 619 -6.21 -9.86 25.68
C PHE A 619 -6.88 -10.45 26.92
N ARG A 620 -6.68 -9.86 28.10
CA ARG A 620 -7.31 -10.31 29.35
C ARG A 620 -8.84 -10.23 29.27
N THR A 621 -9.37 -9.14 28.71
CA THR A 621 -10.81 -9.04 28.47
C THR A 621 -11.30 -10.10 27.48
N ALA A 622 -10.61 -10.27 26.34
CA ALA A 622 -10.99 -11.28 25.36
C ALA A 622 -10.99 -12.71 25.94
N ASN A 623 -10.04 -13.00 26.84
CA ASN A 623 -9.97 -14.27 27.55
C ASN A 623 -11.11 -14.44 28.56
N ALA A 624 -11.50 -13.38 29.28
CA ALA A 624 -12.64 -13.40 30.20
C ALA A 624 -13.99 -13.59 29.49
N GLU A 625 -14.13 -12.98 28.30
CA GLU A 625 -15.36 -12.95 27.52
C GLU A 625 -15.36 -13.96 26.35
N VAL A 626 -14.50 -14.98 26.41
CA VAL A 626 -14.24 -15.93 25.30
C VAL A 626 -15.50 -16.64 24.80
N GLU A 627 -16.50 -16.83 25.66
CA GLU A 627 -17.77 -17.45 25.27
C GLU A 627 -18.52 -16.68 24.19
N LYS A 628 -18.31 -15.37 24.08
CA LYS A 628 -18.90 -14.55 23.03
C LYS A 628 -18.32 -14.85 21.64
N LEU A 629 -17.02 -15.13 21.58
CA LEU A 629 -16.40 -15.62 20.35
C LEU A 629 -16.98 -16.98 19.95
N ASP A 630 -17.16 -17.88 20.92
CA ASP A 630 -17.77 -19.18 20.66
C ASP A 630 -19.21 -19.02 20.11
N THR A 631 -20.00 -18.11 20.69
CA THR A 631 -21.36 -17.81 20.24
C THR A 631 -21.38 -17.27 18.81
N ALA A 632 -20.49 -16.34 18.46
CA ALA A 632 -20.40 -15.79 17.11
C ALA A 632 -20.00 -16.86 16.07
N VAL A 633 -19.01 -17.70 16.40
CA VAL A 633 -18.58 -18.81 15.52
C VAL A 633 -19.68 -19.87 15.37
N ALA A 634 -20.43 -20.17 16.43
CA ALA A 634 -21.53 -21.14 16.40
C ALA A 634 -22.70 -20.75 15.48
N ARG A 635 -22.82 -19.48 15.08
CA ARG A 635 -23.81 -19.06 14.07
C ARG A 635 -23.50 -19.57 12.66
N HIS A 636 -22.24 -19.90 12.40
CA HIS A 636 -21.76 -20.20 11.05
C HIS A 636 -21.12 -21.58 10.93
N PHE A 637 -20.74 -22.21 12.05
CA PHE A 637 -20.02 -23.47 12.10
C PHE A 637 -20.58 -24.39 13.18
N ASP A 638 -20.62 -25.69 12.88
CA ASP A 638 -21.08 -26.72 13.81
C ASP A 638 -20.10 -26.92 14.96
N LYS A 639 -20.64 -27.15 16.16
CA LYS A 639 -19.82 -27.52 17.32
C LYS A 639 -19.19 -28.90 17.09
N LEU A 640 -18.01 -29.11 17.66
CA LEU A 640 -17.28 -30.36 17.52
C LEU A 640 -18.16 -31.55 17.95
N GLY A 641 -18.38 -32.51 17.04
CA GLY A 641 -19.20 -33.70 17.28
C GLY A 641 -20.71 -33.51 17.12
N SER A 642 -21.19 -32.38 16.58
CA SER A 642 -22.62 -32.15 16.31
C SER A 642 -23.15 -33.08 15.22
N ASN A 643 -22.36 -33.28 14.16
CA ASN A 643 -22.76 -34.13 13.02
C ASN A 643 -22.73 -35.64 13.36
N ARG A 644 -21.98 -36.04 14.38
CA ARG A 644 -22.02 -37.42 14.92
C ARG A 644 -23.28 -37.72 15.72
N ASN A 645 -24.22 -36.79 15.90
CA ASN A 645 -25.50 -37.13 16.53
C ASN A 645 -26.51 -37.77 15.57
N ASN A 646 -26.33 -37.64 14.25
CA ASN A 646 -27.20 -38.30 13.27
C ASN A 646 -26.76 -39.74 12.95
N GLU A 647 -25.48 -40.04 13.12
CA GLU A 647 -24.90 -41.38 12.92
C GLU A 647 -25.06 -42.29 14.14
N TYR A 648 -25.55 -41.80 15.28
CA TYR A 648 -25.57 -42.58 16.52
C TYR A 648 -26.89 -42.40 17.30
N SER A 649 -27.50 -43.50 17.76
CA SER A 649 -28.62 -43.51 18.72
C SER A 649 -28.10 -43.42 20.15
N VAL A 650 -28.76 -42.61 20.98
CA VAL A 650 -28.47 -42.58 22.42
C VAL A 650 -29.00 -43.87 23.05
N LEU A 651 -28.11 -44.67 23.63
CA LEU A 651 -28.46 -45.85 24.42
C LEU A 651 -28.79 -45.47 25.87
N GLN A 652 -27.97 -44.59 26.46
CA GLN A 652 -28.13 -44.18 27.85
C GLN A 652 -27.55 -42.79 28.09
N ALA A 653 -28.39 -41.86 28.55
CA ALA A 653 -27.95 -40.58 29.08
C ALA A 653 -27.24 -40.77 30.43
N ASP A 654 -26.30 -39.88 30.76
CA ASP A 654 -25.63 -39.86 32.07
C ASP A 654 -24.98 -41.20 32.47
N PHE A 655 -24.44 -41.91 31.48
CA PHE A 655 -23.85 -43.23 31.64
C PHE A 655 -22.63 -43.23 32.56
N SER A 656 -21.76 -42.23 32.42
CA SER A 656 -20.54 -42.14 33.22
C SER A 656 -20.02 -40.72 33.33
N VAL A 657 -19.06 -40.50 34.24
CA VAL A 657 -18.38 -39.21 34.38
C VAL A 657 -17.09 -39.23 33.57
N CYS A 658 -16.86 -38.19 32.76
CA CYS A 658 -15.63 -38.06 31.97
C CYS A 658 -14.42 -37.88 32.89
N GLY A 659 -13.44 -38.79 32.83
CA GLY A 659 -12.22 -38.73 33.65
C GLY A 659 -11.30 -37.53 33.39
N THR A 660 -11.57 -36.72 32.35
CA THR A 660 -10.77 -35.53 32.01
C THR A 660 -11.45 -34.23 32.42
N CYS A 661 -12.78 -34.13 32.29
CA CYS A 661 -13.51 -32.88 32.50
C CYS A 661 -14.63 -32.97 33.55
N ASN A 662 -14.81 -34.13 34.18
CA ASN A 662 -15.83 -34.43 35.18
C ASN A 662 -17.29 -34.13 34.76
N ARG A 663 -17.58 -34.05 33.45
CA ARG A 663 -18.94 -33.91 32.93
C ARG A 663 -19.58 -35.28 32.69
N MET A 664 -20.92 -35.35 32.78
CA MET A 664 -21.68 -36.55 32.45
C MET A 664 -21.54 -36.86 30.96
N MET A 665 -21.28 -38.13 30.66
CA MET A 665 -21.13 -38.69 29.33
C MET A 665 -22.38 -39.51 28.96
N THR A 666 -22.75 -39.46 27.69
CA THR A 666 -23.87 -40.22 27.12
C THR A 666 -23.32 -41.41 26.34
N LEU A 667 -23.83 -42.61 26.60
CA LEU A 667 -23.54 -43.81 25.80
C LEU A 667 -24.37 -43.77 24.51
N LYS A 668 -23.71 -43.94 23.37
CA LYS A 668 -24.33 -43.94 22.05
C LYS A 668 -23.88 -45.15 21.23
N GLU A 669 -24.79 -45.67 20.41
CA GLU A 669 -24.55 -46.76 19.46
C GLU A 669 -24.63 -46.22 18.03
N GLN A 670 -23.76 -46.71 17.14
CA GLN A 670 -23.76 -46.28 15.75
C GLN A 670 -24.99 -46.84 15.03
N ARG A 671 -25.77 -45.98 14.39
CA ARG A 671 -26.88 -46.34 13.51
C ARG A 671 -26.27 -46.91 12.22
N ASN A 672 -26.62 -48.14 11.88
CA ASN A 672 -26.26 -48.77 10.60
C ASN A 672 -26.88 -48.03 9.41
#